data_AF-A0A3B9TR28-F1
#
_entry.id   AF-A0A3B9TR28-F1
#
_cell.length_a   1.000
_cell.length_b   1.000
_cell.length_c   1.000
_cell.angle_alpha   90.00
_cell.angle_beta   90.00
_cell.angle_gamma   90.00
#
_symmetry.space_group_name_H-M   'P 1'
#
loop_
_entity.id
_entity.type
_entity.pdbx_description
1 polymer ?
#
loop_
_entity_poly.entity_id
_entity_poly.type
_entity_poly.pdbx_seq_one_letter_code
_entity_poly.pdbx_strand_id
1 'polypeptide(L)'
;MKKPEREKAMKNQDLWYKDSIIYQLHVKAFFDSNNDGIGDLQGLIQKLDYLKDLGVNTLWLLPFYPSPLRDDGYDISDYRNIHPDYGRLRDFRLFLRKAHAKGFRVVTELVINHTSDQHPWFQRAHRAKPGSSWRNFYVWSDDPNKFSEARIIFQDFETSNWTYDPIAKSYYWHRFYSHQPDLNFDNPQVRQAVFKILDHWMDMGVDGFRLDAIPYLFEREGTNCENLPETHEFLKELRSHVDEKYGDRMLLAEANQWPEDAVSYFGYGDECHMAFHFPIMPRIFMSLWMEDRFPIVDIMEQTPPIPDPCQWVMFLRNHDELTLEMVTDEERDYMYRVYAKDPRARINLGIRRRLFPLVGQNRRRAELLKFILFSLPGAPCLYYGDEIGMGDNYFLGDRNGVRTPMQWSPDRNAGFSKVNPQELYLPVIMDPEYHYEAINVENQEKNPSSFLWWMRRVISMRKQLKALGRGEMEIINCSNPKILAFTRVHDDEVVLVVANLSRFSQVAELDLSGYQGYLPEEVFSGNSFPKIGSEPYVLTMGFHDYFWFRLKKSPEKVLLKEEGMEIPHVQIPVWKNILDGTVRQKLEKQVFPSYLARSRWFAGKAKTIRSVSIFESIPVQKNNSRTHYMLLSVTYTEGSPDMYSVPVSFAFGEEEGEIRKNHPETIIAEATLDGSNGILYDGVYDPLLQSALLDILLKKKRIKNSKGAIYGVPGRETKKLVIPEKLNSRVLQAEQSNTSILYDELLFLKLLRKVAEGINPDLEISRFLTEKTRFLHTPRYIGALEYNTPSLSQPVALGVFHEYVPNQGSAWSFTRSSLDHFFDVVLSETIASPKAEKLTFTTKTTKEVPAELIETAGDFYYEMMKLLGQRTAEMHLALASDNENPSFKPEKFSRLYQRAIYQSMRSLASVALKTLRGRLDTLPEAVAGPA
;
A
#
# COMPACT_ATOMS: atom_id res chain seq x y z
N MET A 1 -41.97 20.52 -17.31
CA MET A 1 -41.27 19.20 -17.31
C MET A 1 -39.96 19.33 -18.09
N LYS A 2 -38.83 19.52 -17.39
CA LYS A 2 -37.44 19.52 -17.91
C LYS A 2 -36.46 18.92 -16.88
N LYS A 3 -36.93 18.00 -16.03
CA LYS A 3 -36.12 17.34 -14.99
C LYS A 3 -35.22 16.17 -15.48
N PRO A 4 -35.59 15.34 -16.48
CA PRO A 4 -34.82 14.12 -16.75
C PRO A 4 -33.48 14.34 -17.47
N GLU A 5 -33.30 15.45 -18.19
CA GLU A 5 -32.06 15.74 -18.91
C GLU A 5 -30.98 16.33 -17.99
N ARG A 6 -31.36 17.09 -16.94
CA ARG A 6 -30.42 17.65 -15.95
C ARG A 6 -29.86 16.57 -15.02
N GLU A 7 -30.67 15.61 -14.60
CA GLU A 7 -30.22 14.45 -13.81
C GLU A 7 -29.30 13.50 -14.62
N LYS A 8 -29.51 13.39 -15.94
CA LYS A 8 -28.62 12.63 -16.83
C LYS A 8 -27.28 13.34 -17.09
N ALA A 9 -27.25 14.67 -17.09
CA ALA A 9 -26.02 15.45 -17.22
C ALA A 9 -25.14 15.38 -15.95
N MET A 10 -25.75 15.37 -14.75
CA MET A 10 -25.01 15.26 -13.48
C MET A 10 -24.32 13.90 -13.27
N LYS A 11 -24.86 12.79 -13.82
CA LYS A 11 -24.23 11.47 -13.74
C LYS A 11 -22.89 11.34 -14.52
N ASN A 12 -22.54 12.33 -15.35
CA ASN A 12 -21.34 12.31 -16.19
C ASN A 12 -20.29 13.37 -15.83
N GLN A 13 -20.44 14.11 -14.72
CA GLN A 13 -19.38 15.00 -14.22
C GLN A 13 -18.36 14.19 -13.41
N ASP A 14 -17.11 14.19 -13.85
CA ASP A 14 -15.98 13.61 -13.10
C ASP A 14 -15.70 14.49 -11.87
N LEU A 15 -16.37 14.19 -10.74
CA LEU A 15 -16.20 14.86 -9.45
C LEU A 15 -14.85 14.46 -8.81
N TRP A 16 -13.76 14.77 -9.50
CA TRP A 16 -12.40 14.32 -9.17
C TRP A 16 -11.98 14.76 -7.77
N TYR A 17 -12.43 15.94 -7.34
CA TYR A 17 -12.09 16.54 -6.06
C TYR A 17 -12.61 15.74 -4.85
N LYS A 18 -13.62 14.88 -5.03
CA LYS A 18 -14.07 13.95 -3.98
C LYS A 18 -13.06 12.85 -3.66
N ASP A 19 -12.21 12.50 -4.63
CA ASP A 19 -11.14 11.51 -4.50
C ASP A 19 -9.76 12.15 -4.30
N SER A 20 -9.71 13.47 -4.07
CA SER A 20 -8.46 14.19 -3.90
C SER A 20 -7.76 13.86 -2.59
N ILE A 21 -6.44 13.84 -2.65
CA ILE A 21 -5.51 13.90 -1.54
C ILE A 21 -4.65 15.12 -1.83
N ILE A 22 -4.98 16.21 -1.14
CA ILE A 22 -4.46 17.55 -1.37
C ILE A 22 -3.14 17.68 -0.63
N TYR A 23 -2.16 18.31 -1.27
CA TYR A 23 -0.88 18.66 -0.66
C TYR A 23 -0.67 20.16 -0.76
N GLN A 24 -0.75 20.83 0.38
CA GLN A 24 -0.54 22.26 0.54
C GLN A 24 0.95 22.56 0.65
N LEU A 25 1.46 23.39 -0.25
CA LEU A 25 2.87 23.81 -0.24
C LEU A 25 3.04 25.27 -0.65
N HIS A 26 4.14 25.86 -0.21
CA HIS A 26 4.60 27.16 -0.71
C HIS A 26 5.75 26.95 -1.69
N VAL A 27 5.70 27.59 -2.87
CA VAL A 27 6.78 27.52 -3.87
C VAL A 27 8.13 27.91 -3.25
N LYS A 28 8.19 29.05 -2.55
CA LYS A 28 9.39 29.54 -1.87
C LYS A 28 10.01 28.60 -0.84
N ALA A 29 9.21 27.71 -0.26
CA ALA A 29 9.65 26.84 0.83
C ALA A 29 10.03 25.43 0.37
N PHE A 30 9.71 25.07 -0.88
CA PHE A 30 9.76 23.67 -1.28
C PHE A 30 11.13 23.25 -1.82
N PHE A 31 11.68 23.91 -2.84
CA PHE A 31 13.02 23.62 -3.35
C PHE A 31 13.57 24.79 -4.18
N ASP A 32 14.80 25.19 -3.90
CA ASP A 32 15.53 26.25 -4.62
C ASP A 32 16.41 25.60 -5.69
N SER A 33 16.15 25.93 -6.97
CA SER A 33 16.87 25.36 -8.11
C SER A 33 18.01 26.24 -8.64
N ASN A 34 17.97 27.55 -8.37
CA ASN A 34 18.94 28.52 -8.89
C ASN A 34 20.00 28.91 -7.83
N ASN A 35 19.83 28.50 -6.58
CA ASN A 35 20.66 28.75 -5.41
C ASN A 35 20.70 30.21 -4.97
N ASP A 36 19.58 30.93 -5.06
CA ASP A 36 19.43 32.29 -4.52
C ASP A 36 18.88 32.34 -3.08
N GLY A 37 18.56 31.18 -2.50
CA GLY A 37 18.04 31.04 -1.14
C GLY A 37 16.52 30.99 -1.04
N ILE A 38 15.81 31.04 -2.17
CA ILE A 38 14.35 31.05 -2.26
C ILE A 38 13.88 29.93 -3.19
N GLY A 39 12.84 29.21 -2.78
CA GLY A 39 12.26 28.16 -3.62
C GLY A 39 11.55 28.71 -4.85
N ASP A 40 11.62 27.99 -5.95
CA ASP A 40 11.13 28.48 -7.25
C ASP A 40 10.34 27.40 -8.03
N LEU A 41 9.64 27.81 -9.08
CA LEU A 41 8.79 26.90 -9.87
C LEU A 41 9.59 25.80 -10.59
N GLN A 42 10.83 26.06 -11.01
CA GLN A 42 11.71 25.05 -11.59
C GLN A 42 12.14 24.03 -10.53
N GLY A 43 12.38 24.50 -9.31
CA GLY A 43 12.64 23.64 -8.17
C GLY A 43 11.46 22.74 -7.83
N LEU A 44 10.25 23.29 -7.81
CA LEU A 44 9.02 22.51 -7.62
C LEU A 44 8.83 21.44 -8.72
N ILE A 45 9.13 21.77 -9.99
CA ILE A 45 9.09 20.80 -11.09
C ILE A 45 10.01 19.60 -10.82
N GLN A 46 11.21 19.83 -10.28
CA GLN A 46 12.18 18.77 -9.96
C GLN A 46 11.69 17.84 -8.85
N LYS A 47 10.76 18.28 -8.01
CA LYS A 47 10.24 17.52 -6.86
C LYS A 47 8.87 16.90 -7.11
N LEU A 48 8.31 17.02 -8.32
CA LEU A 48 7.03 16.38 -8.68
C LEU A 48 7.05 14.85 -8.55
N ASP A 49 8.21 14.20 -8.76
CA ASP A 49 8.33 12.75 -8.60
C ASP A 49 8.19 12.32 -7.13
N TYR A 50 8.78 13.08 -6.20
CA TYR A 50 8.58 12.85 -4.77
C TYR A 50 7.11 12.92 -4.36
N LEU A 51 6.39 13.95 -4.82
CA LEU A 51 4.96 14.12 -4.54
C LEU A 51 4.13 12.97 -5.14
N LYS A 52 4.52 12.49 -6.32
CA LYS A 52 3.83 11.38 -6.98
C LYS A 52 4.02 10.08 -6.21
N ASP A 53 5.23 9.83 -5.74
CA ASP A 53 5.57 8.67 -4.92
C ASP A 53 4.95 8.72 -3.53
N LEU A 54 4.75 9.93 -2.97
CA LEU A 54 3.95 10.12 -1.75
C LEU A 54 2.49 9.67 -1.94
N GLY A 55 1.97 9.78 -3.17
CA GLY A 55 0.66 9.28 -3.57
C GLY A 55 -0.45 10.34 -3.63
N VAL A 56 -0.10 11.62 -3.37
CA VAL A 56 -1.02 12.76 -3.52
C VAL A 56 -1.37 12.99 -4.98
N ASN A 57 -2.51 13.62 -5.26
CA ASN A 57 -3.01 13.85 -6.62
C ASN A 57 -3.48 15.28 -6.87
N THR A 58 -3.49 16.15 -5.85
CA THR A 58 -3.87 17.55 -5.97
C THR A 58 -2.85 18.41 -5.24
N LEU A 59 -2.27 19.38 -5.94
CA LEU A 59 -1.31 20.32 -5.37
C LEU A 59 -2.02 21.64 -5.13
N TRP A 60 -2.05 22.10 -3.89
CA TRP A 60 -2.52 23.42 -3.53
C TRP A 60 -1.31 24.31 -3.30
N LEU A 61 -1.15 25.30 -4.18
CA LEU A 61 -0.10 26.30 -4.08
C LEU A 61 -0.60 27.53 -3.34
N LEU A 62 0.11 27.88 -2.27
CA LEU A 62 0.02 29.18 -1.59
C LEU A 62 0.35 30.33 -2.56
N PRO A 63 0.06 31.61 -2.21
CA PRO A 63 0.19 32.71 -3.14
C PRO A 63 1.59 32.79 -3.74
N PHE A 64 1.66 32.87 -5.07
CA PHE A 64 2.91 32.99 -5.83
C PHE A 64 2.93 34.25 -6.70
N TYR A 65 2.00 35.17 -6.45
CA TYR A 65 1.82 36.43 -7.16
C TYR A 65 2.84 37.47 -6.69
N PRO A 66 3.16 38.50 -7.50
CA PRO A 66 3.85 39.68 -7.01
C PRO A 66 3.15 40.26 -5.78
N SER A 67 3.94 40.53 -4.76
CA SER A 67 3.53 40.97 -3.43
C SER A 67 4.76 41.57 -2.74
N PRO A 68 4.60 42.54 -1.83
CA PRO A 68 5.69 42.98 -0.97
C PRO A 68 5.99 41.99 0.18
N LEU A 69 5.26 40.87 0.25
CA LEU A 69 5.41 39.77 1.20
C LEU A 69 5.25 40.19 2.66
N ARG A 70 4.42 41.21 2.94
CA ARG A 70 4.15 41.67 4.32
C ARG A 70 3.15 40.77 5.03
N ASP A 71 2.30 40.08 4.27
CA ASP A 71 1.52 38.92 4.71
C ASP A 71 1.85 37.70 3.83
N ASP A 72 3.14 37.54 3.56
CA ASP A 72 3.70 36.33 2.96
C ASP A 72 3.15 35.95 1.58
N GLY A 73 2.59 36.91 0.84
CA GLY A 73 2.03 36.72 -0.49
C GLY A 73 0.51 36.93 -0.57
N TYR A 74 -0.20 36.97 0.55
CA TYR A 74 -1.64 37.26 0.58
C TYR A 74 -1.96 38.73 0.29
N ASP A 75 -1.00 39.62 0.54
CA ASP A 75 -1.01 41.01 0.08
C ASP A 75 -0.58 41.12 -1.40
N ILE A 76 -1.49 40.78 -2.32
CA ILE A 76 -1.20 40.72 -3.77
C ILE A 76 -1.09 42.13 -4.38
N SER A 77 -0.01 42.39 -5.13
CA SER A 77 0.20 43.63 -5.89
C SER A 77 -0.01 43.49 -7.41
N ASP A 78 -0.01 42.26 -7.95
CA ASP A 78 -0.43 41.97 -9.34
C ASP A 78 -0.98 40.54 -9.46
N TYR A 79 -2.28 40.40 -9.72
CA TYR A 79 -2.95 39.09 -9.85
C TYR A 79 -2.59 38.27 -11.08
N ARG A 80 -1.93 38.84 -12.10
CA ARG A 80 -1.75 38.20 -13.43
C ARG A 80 -0.31 37.83 -13.75
N ASN A 81 0.55 37.85 -12.75
CA ASN A 81 1.96 37.57 -12.93
C ASN A 81 2.48 36.68 -11.79
N ILE A 82 3.76 36.30 -11.90
CA ILE A 82 4.46 35.48 -10.90
C ILE A 82 5.42 36.39 -10.13
N HIS A 83 5.55 36.18 -8.82
CA HIS A 83 6.54 36.87 -8.01
C HIS A 83 7.94 36.65 -8.62
N PRO A 84 8.76 37.70 -8.80
CA PRO A 84 10.05 37.59 -9.49
C PRO A 84 10.96 36.48 -8.95
N ASP A 85 10.97 36.30 -7.62
CA ASP A 85 11.78 35.28 -6.93
C ASP A 85 11.33 33.85 -7.26
N TYR A 86 10.07 33.62 -7.63
CA TYR A 86 9.54 32.27 -7.90
C TYR A 86 9.69 31.86 -9.37
N GLY A 87 10.04 32.81 -10.24
CA GLY A 87 10.22 32.61 -11.67
C GLY A 87 9.30 33.50 -12.52
N ARG A 88 8.99 33.06 -13.73
CA ARG A 88 8.17 33.82 -14.69
C ARG A 88 6.91 33.04 -15.06
N LEU A 89 5.95 33.71 -15.69
CA LEU A 89 4.70 33.08 -16.16
C LEU A 89 4.93 31.86 -17.08
N ARG A 90 6.02 31.84 -17.86
CA ARG A 90 6.40 30.67 -18.68
C ARG A 90 6.81 29.45 -17.85
N ASP A 91 7.41 29.67 -16.69
CA ASP A 91 7.84 28.61 -15.77
C ASP A 91 6.63 27.99 -15.09
N PHE A 92 5.61 28.81 -14.76
CA PHE A 92 4.33 28.32 -14.26
C PHE A 92 3.60 27.45 -15.30
N ARG A 93 3.53 27.89 -16.57
CA ARG A 93 2.95 27.06 -17.65
C ARG A 93 3.69 25.73 -17.82
N LEU A 94 5.02 25.76 -17.69
CA LEU A 94 5.82 24.54 -17.73
C LEU A 94 5.50 23.62 -16.55
N PHE A 95 5.41 24.17 -15.34
CA PHE A 95 5.03 23.47 -14.12
C PHE A 95 3.67 22.80 -14.29
N LEU A 96 2.65 23.57 -14.69
CA LEU A 96 1.29 23.09 -14.86
C LEU A 96 1.24 21.91 -15.85
N ARG A 97 1.87 22.06 -17.02
CA ARG A 97 1.98 20.97 -18.02
C ARG A 97 2.68 19.72 -17.47
N LYS A 98 3.75 19.89 -16.67
CA LYS A 98 4.49 18.77 -16.07
C LYS A 98 3.71 18.09 -14.94
N ALA A 99 2.97 18.86 -14.16
CA ALA A 99 2.09 18.38 -13.10
C ALA A 99 0.93 17.56 -13.71
N HIS A 100 0.23 18.12 -14.70
CA HIS A 100 -0.84 17.42 -15.43
C HIS A 100 -0.34 16.14 -16.12
N ALA A 101 0.84 16.17 -16.74
CA ALA A 101 1.43 14.98 -17.36
C ALA A 101 1.74 13.84 -16.36
N LYS A 102 1.85 14.17 -15.07
CA LYS A 102 2.02 13.19 -13.98
C LYS A 102 0.69 12.82 -13.29
N GLY A 103 -0.43 13.41 -13.71
CA GLY A 103 -1.77 13.16 -13.18
C GLY A 103 -2.14 14.02 -11.97
N PHE A 104 -1.40 15.10 -11.70
CA PHE A 104 -1.79 16.05 -10.66
C PHE A 104 -2.86 17.01 -11.16
N ARG A 105 -3.77 17.41 -10.28
CA ARG A 105 -4.56 18.64 -10.40
C ARG A 105 -3.86 19.76 -9.63
N VAL A 106 -3.93 20.99 -10.11
CA VAL A 106 -3.28 22.16 -9.49
C VAL A 106 -4.34 23.18 -9.08
N VAL A 107 -4.39 23.46 -7.78
CA VAL A 107 -5.25 24.46 -7.15
C VAL A 107 -4.38 25.62 -6.69
N THR A 108 -4.84 26.84 -6.90
CA THR A 108 -4.11 28.06 -6.50
C THR A 108 -4.99 28.94 -5.61
N GLU A 109 -4.40 29.96 -5.01
CA GLU A 109 -5.14 30.94 -4.20
C GLU A 109 -5.92 31.94 -5.05
N LEU A 110 -7.12 32.31 -4.62
CA LEU A 110 -7.86 33.45 -5.14
C LEU A 110 -8.20 34.38 -3.98
N VAL A 111 -7.26 35.27 -3.65
CA VAL A 111 -7.39 36.27 -2.58
C VAL A 111 -8.15 37.47 -3.14
N ILE A 112 -9.46 37.50 -2.93
CA ILE A 112 -10.34 38.51 -3.56
C ILE A 112 -10.99 39.46 -2.58
N ASN A 113 -10.89 39.21 -1.27
CA ASN A 113 -11.36 40.15 -0.26
C ASN A 113 -10.58 41.48 -0.30
N HIS A 114 -9.26 41.41 -0.46
CA HIS A 114 -8.36 42.56 -0.35
C HIS A 114 -7.21 42.46 -1.35
N THR A 115 -6.48 43.57 -1.52
CA THR A 115 -5.20 43.62 -2.27
C THR A 115 -4.11 44.20 -1.38
N SER A 116 -2.84 44.17 -1.79
CA SER A 116 -1.82 45.04 -1.18
C SER A 116 -2.15 46.52 -1.39
N ASP A 117 -1.77 47.36 -0.43
CA ASP A 117 -1.72 48.83 -0.57
C ASP A 117 -0.81 49.29 -1.73
N GLN A 118 0.13 48.46 -2.17
CA GLN A 118 0.98 48.71 -3.34
C GLN A 118 0.31 48.33 -4.67
N HIS A 119 -0.86 47.68 -4.63
CA HIS A 119 -1.57 47.30 -5.85
C HIS A 119 -1.90 48.55 -6.69
N PRO A 120 -1.73 48.53 -8.03
CA PRO A 120 -2.02 49.68 -8.88
C PRO A 120 -3.45 50.21 -8.76
N TRP A 121 -4.40 49.38 -8.34
CA TRP A 121 -5.77 49.80 -8.05
C TRP A 121 -5.82 50.72 -6.81
N PHE A 122 -5.21 50.35 -5.69
CA PHE A 122 -5.20 51.18 -4.47
C PHE A 122 -4.44 52.48 -4.69
N GLN A 123 -3.27 52.40 -5.35
CA GLN A 123 -2.47 53.57 -5.71
C GLN A 123 -3.22 54.57 -6.59
N ARG A 124 -4.19 54.11 -7.40
CA ARG A 124 -5.11 54.98 -8.13
C ARG A 124 -6.25 55.46 -7.23
N ALA A 125 -6.83 54.57 -6.43
CA ALA A 125 -7.98 54.85 -5.58
C ALA A 125 -7.73 55.95 -4.55
N HIS A 126 -6.60 55.89 -3.82
CA HIS A 126 -6.30 56.85 -2.77
C HIS A 126 -5.94 58.26 -3.31
N ARG A 127 -5.52 58.36 -4.58
CA ARG A 127 -5.27 59.62 -5.30
C ARG A 127 -6.50 60.13 -6.06
N ALA A 128 -7.51 59.29 -6.23
CA ALA A 128 -8.70 59.62 -6.99
C ALA A 128 -9.68 60.44 -6.14
N LYS A 129 -10.46 61.31 -6.80
CA LYS A 129 -11.47 62.12 -6.13
C LYS A 129 -12.57 61.24 -5.50
N PRO A 130 -13.15 61.63 -4.35
CA PRO A 130 -14.33 60.97 -3.77
C PRO A 130 -15.43 60.73 -4.82
N GLY A 131 -16.02 59.52 -4.81
CA GLY A 131 -17.09 59.11 -5.74
C GLY A 131 -16.66 58.72 -7.15
N SER A 132 -15.37 58.80 -7.51
CA SER A 132 -14.88 58.34 -8.81
C SER A 132 -14.81 56.80 -8.91
N SER A 133 -14.77 56.27 -10.14
CA SER A 133 -14.71 54.81 -10.37
C SER A 133 -13.51 54.15 -9.68
N TRP A 134 -12.32 54.74 -9.79
CA TRP A 134 -11.12 54.24 -9.12
C TRP A 134 -11.17 54.40 -7.61
N ARG A 135 -11.79 55.46 -7.08
CA ARG A 135 -11.97 55.60 -5.62
C ARG A 135 -12.82 54.46 -5.07
N ASN A 136 -13.91 54.15 -5.76
CA ASN A 136 -14.89 53.15 -5.34
C ASN A 136 -14.42 51.70 -5.57
N PHE A 137 -13.16 51.45 -5.94
CA PHE A 137 -12.60 50.10 -5.94
C PHE A 137 -12.35 49.57 -4.52
N TYR A 138 -12.26 50.47 -3.53
CA TYR A 138 -12.05 50.15 -2.11
C TYR A 138 -13.12 50.82 -1.27
N VAL A 139 -13.23 50.41 -0.01
CA VAL A 139 -14.23 50.92 0.94
C VAL A 139 -13.62 52.09 1.71
N TRP A 140 -14.29 53.25 1.66
CA TRP A 140 -13.82 54.51 2.28
C TRP A 140 -14.87 55.09 3.23
N SER A 141 -14.43 55.72 4.32
CA SER A 141 -15.28 56.42 5.28
C SER A 141 -14.55 57.59 5.92
N ASP A 142 -15.28 58.66 6.23
CA ASP A 142 -14.76 59.76 7.08
C ASP A 142 -15.00 59.49 8.57
N ASP A 143 -15.85 58.50 8.89
CA ASP A 143 -16.14 58.04 10.24
C ASP A 143 -15.52 56.65 10.47
N PRO A 144 -14.51 56.52 11.36
CA PRO A 144 -13.86 55.23 11.66
C PRO A 144 -14.70 54.34 12.60
N ASN A 145 -15.90 54.78 13.02
CA ASN A 145 -16.80 53.98 13.85
C ASN A 145 -17.84 53.19 13.05
N LYS A 146 -17.84 53.29 11.72
CA LYS A 146 -18.69 52.45 10.86
C LYS A 146 -18.36 50.98 11.03
N PHE A 147 -19.39 50.14 10.92
CA PHE A 147 -19.27 48.68 11.07
C PHE A 147 -18.71 48.26 12.44
N SER A 148 -19.07 48.97 13.50
CA SER A 148 -18.52 48.77 14.86
C SER A 148 -18.76 47.38 15.46
N GLU A 149 -19.69 46.60 14.92
CA GLU A 149 -19.97 45.22 15.36
C GLU A 149 -19.00 44.19 14.74
N ALA A 150 -18.23 44.56 13.71
CA ALA A 150 -17.23 43.69 13.11
C ALA A 150 -16.03 43.54 14.03
N ARG A 151 -15.64 42.30 14.32
CA ARG A 151 -14.45 42.00 15.14
C ARG A 151 -13.16 42.32 14.38
N ILE A 152 -12.09 42.55 15.14
CA ILE A 152 -10.71 42.61 14.62
C ILE A 152 -10.15 41.19 14.61
N ILE A 153 -9.65 40.73 13.47
CA ILE A 153 -9.10 39.36 13.30
C ILE A 153 -7.67 39.31 13.87
N PHE A 154 -6.79 40.21 13.43
CA PHE A 154 -5.39 40.28 13.88
C PHE A 154 -5.21 41.23 15.06
N GLN A 155 -5.83 40.90 16.19
CA GLN A 155 -5.87 41.72 17.41
C GLN A 155 -4.49 42.04 18.00
N ASP A 156 -3.49 41.19 17.73
CA ASP A 156 -2.12 41.40 18.20
C ASP A 156 -1.40 42.52 17.43
N PHE A 157 -1.91 42.93 16.26
CA PHE A 157 -1.24 43.84 15.33
C PHE A 157 -2.08 45.06 14.95
N GLU A 158 -3.40 44.90 14.85
CA GLU A 158 -4.31 45.94 14.42
C GLU A 158 -5.21 46.40 15.57
N THR A 159 -5.40 47.71 15.68
CA THR A 159 -6.24 48.31 16.74
C THR A 159 -7.64 48.69 16.25
N SER A 160 -7.85 48.66 14.94
CA SER A 160 -9.09 49.02 14.25
C SER A 160 -9.10 48.35 12.87
N ASN A 161 -10.29 48.12 12.32
CA ASN A 161 -10.48 47.72 10.91
C ASN A 161 -10.49 48.93 9.95
N TRP A 162 -10.27 50.15 10.48
CA TRP A 162 -10.16 51.39 9.71
C TRP A 162 -8.78 52.03 9.90
N THR A 163 -8.08 52.28 8.80
CA THR A 163 -6.81 53.02 8.79
C THR A 163 -6.94 54.32 8.01
N TYR A 164 -6.40 55.41 8.56
CA TYR A 164 -6.43 56.72 7.90
C TYR A 164 -5.37 56.80 6.80
N ASP A 165 -5.78 57.09 5.56
CA ASP A 165 -4.84 57.40 4.47
C ASP A 165 -4.67 58.93 4.35
N PRO A 166 -3.43 59.45 4.52
CA PRO A 166 -3.17 60.90 4.53
C PRO A 166 -3.28 61.56 3.15
N ILE A 167 -3.19 60.80 2.06
CA ILE A 167 -3.30 61.30 0.68
C ILE A 167 -4.78 61.45 0.32
N ALA A 168 -5.55 60.41 0.62
CA ALA A 168 -6.99 60.34 0.46
C ALA A 168 -7.77 61.22 1.44
N LYS A 169 -7.15 61.58 2.57
CA LYS A 169 -7.75 62.30 3.71
C LYS A 169 -9.05 61.66 4.20
N SER A 170 -9.06 60.34 4.28
CA SER A 170 -10.22 59.52 4.63
C SER A 170 -9.72 58.17 5.13
N TYR A 171 -10.54 57.43 5.88
CA TYR A 171 -10.23 56.09 6.32
C TYR A 171 -10.58 55.08 5.24
N TYR A 172 -9.80 54.01 5.12
CA TYR A 172 -10.15 52.85 4.32
C TYR A 172 -10.30 51.62 5.22
N TRP A 173 -11.16 50.70 4.77
CA TRP A 173 -11.45 49.45 5.47
C TRP A 173 -10.40 48.39 5.19
N HIS A 174 -10.07 47.60 6.21
CA HIS A 174 -9.27 46.38 6.09
C HIS A 174 -9.70 45.39 7.19
N ARG A 175 -9.94 44.13 6.81
CA ARG A 175 -10.23 43.05 7.80
C ARG A 175 -8.98 42.42 8.40
N PHE A 176 -7.89 42.49 7.65
CA PHE A 176 -6.58 41.95 7.99
C PHE A 176 -5.64 43.10 8.35
N TYR A 177 -4.39 43.08 7.88
CA TYR A 177 -3.46 44.17 8.13
C TYR A 177 -3.88 45.45 7.40
N SER A 178 -3.48 46.60 7.93
CA SER A 178 -3.67 47.92 7.31
C SER A 178 -3.14 47.99 5.87
N HIS A 179 -2.06 47.27 5.56
CA HIS A 179 -1.53 47.20 4.19
C HIS A 179 -2.28 46.24 3.25
N GLN A 180 -3.41 45.70 3.68
CA GLN A 180 -4.34 44.86 2.91
C GLN A 180 -5.71 45.55 2.80
N PRO A 181 -5.82 46.68 2.08
CA PRO A 181 -7.10 47.36 1.90
C PRO A 181 -8.14 46.48 1.18
N ASP A 182 -9.35 46.45 1.73
CA ASP A 182 -10.46 45.61 1.26
C ASP A 182 -11.09 46.18 -0.02
N LEU A 183 -11.36 45.27 -0.97
CA LEU A 183 -12.04 45.58 -2.22
C LEU A 183 -13.53 45.82 -1.98
N ASN A 184 -14.08 46.81 -2.66
CA ASN A 184 -15.50 47.15 -2.53
C ASN A 184 -16.35 46.29 -3.47
N PHE A 185 -16.95 45.20 -2.95
CA PHE A 185 -17.80 44.32 -3.74
C PHE A 185 -19.16 44.89 -4.12
N ASP A 186 -19.63 45.98 -3.51
CA ASP A 186 -20.81 46.71 -4.00
C ASP A 186 -20.56 47.33 -5.38
N ASN A 187 -19.29 47.55 -5.75
CA ASN A 187 -18.91 48.05 -7.06
C ASN A 187 -18.86 46.91 -8.12
N PRO A 188 -19.72 46.94 -9.16
CA PRO A 188 -19.74 45.90 -10.19
C PRO A 188 -18.42 45.81 -10.99
N GLN A 189 -17.61 46.88 -11.02
CA GLN A 189 -16.29 46.84 -11.69
C GLN A 189 -15.29 45.97 -10.94
N VAL A 190 -15.39 45.88 -9.61
CA VAL A 190 -14.58 44.99 -8.77
C VAL A 190 -14.95 43.54 -9.07
N ARG A 191 -16.25 43.20 -9.05
CA ARG A 191 -16.75 41.86 -9.41
C ARG A 191 -16.30 41.43 -10.81
N GLN A 192 -16.38 42.34 -11.79
CA GLN A 192 -15.89 42.06 -13.14
C GLN A 192 -14.37 41.88 -13.21
N ALA A 193 -13.60 42.58 -12.38
CA ALA A 193 -12.15 42.40 -12.30
C ALA A 193 -11.79 41.02 -11.74
N VAL A 194 -12.53 40.54 -10.74
CA VAL A 194 -12.39 39.19 -10.17
C VAL A 194 -12.63 38.11 -11.23
N PHE A 195 -13.73 38.18 -12.01
CA PHE A 195 -13.96 37.21 -13.09
C PHE A 195 -12.81 37.17 -14.11
N LYS A 196 -12.22 38.33 -14.44
CA LYS A 196 -11.06 38.39 -15.35
C LYS A 196 -9.78 37.80 -14.74
N ILE A 197 -9.62 37.84 -13.42
CA ILE A 197 -8.49 37.19 -12.73
C ILE A 197 -8.67 35.68 -12.79
N LEU A 198 -9.87 35.21 -12.43
CA LEU A 198 -10.22 33.79 -12.49
C LEU A 198 -10.01 33.23 -13.90
N ASP A 199 -10.56 33.92 -14.92
CA ASP A 199 -10.44 33.53 -16.32
C ASP A 199 -8.98 33.40 -16.76
N HIS A 200 -8.12 34.35 -16.37
CA HIS A 200 -6.72 34.35 -16.77
C HIS A 200 -5.98 33.05 -16.41
N TRP A 201 -6.22 32.53 -15.22
CA TRP A 201 -5.56 31.33 -14.71
C TRP A 201 -6.26 30.03 -15.12
N MET A 202 -7.60 30.02 -15.15
CA MET A 202 -8.35 28.84 -15.65
C MET A 202 -8.11 28.62 -17.15
N ASP A 203 -8.03 29.69 -17.96
CA ASP A 203 -7.64 29.61 -19.38
C ASP A 203 -6.21 29.06 -19.54
N MET A 204 -5.35 29.26 -18.55
CA MET A 204 -3.99 28.68 -18.53
C MET A 204 -4.01 27.18 -18.19
N GLY A 205 -5.07 26.70 -17.53
CA GLY A 205 -5.28 25.31 -17.16
C GLY A 205 -5.27 25.02 -15.66
N VAL A 206 -5.30 26.04 -14.79
CA VAL A 206 -5.47 25.83 -13.34
C VAL A 206 -6.77 25.05 -13.08
N ASP A 207 -6.71 24.02 -12.23
CA ASP A 207 -7.82 23.08 -12.02
C ASP A 207 -8.83 23.55 -10.96
N GLY A 208 -8.46 24.53 -10.16
CA GLY A 208 -9.38 25.12 -9.20
C GLY A 208 -8.74 26.22 -8.37
N PHE A 209 -9.56 26.85 -7.52
CA PHE A 209 -9.11 27.88 -6.59
C PHE A 209 -9.53 27.58 -5.17
N ARG A 210 -8.62 27.83 -4.23
CA ARG A 210 -8.96 28.08 -2.84
C ARG A 210 -9.30 29.56 -2.71
N LEU A 211 -10.54 29.83 -2.35
CA LEU A 211 -11.08 31.16 -2.17
C LEU A 211 -10.76 31.59 -0.73
N ASP A 212 -9.85 32.56 -0.61
CA ASP A 212 -9.34 33.06 0.67
C ASP A 212 -10.25 34.16 1.23
N ALA A 213 -10.42 34.19 2.55
CA ALA A 213 -11.12 35.27 3.27
C ALA A 213 -12.56 35.53 2.79
N ILE A 214 -13.25 34.50 2.27
CA ILE A 214 -14.55 34.64 1.63
C ILE A 214 -15.69 35.14 2.53
N PRO A 215 -15.74 34.85 3.84
CA PRO A 215 -16.80 35.38 4.69
C PRO A 215 -16.91 36.90 4.75
N TYR A 216 -15.91 37.63 4.26
CA TYR A 216 -15.73 39.05 4.56
C TYR A 216 -15.95 39.99 3.36
N LEU A 217 -16.41 39.50 2.21
CA LEU A 217 -16.45 40.28 0.95
C LEU A 217 -17.34 41.53 0.98
N PHE A 218 -18.41 41.53 1.78
CA PHE A 218 -19.36 42.65 1.88
C PHE A 218 -19.52 43.09 3.33
N GLU A 219 -19.71 44.40 3.53
CA GLU A 219 -19.95 45.00 4.84
C GLU A 219 -21.29 45.72 4.92
N ARG A 220 -21.98 45.59 6.05
CA ARG A 220 -23.29 46.24 6.32
C ARG A 220 -23.35 46.75 7.75
N GLU A 221 -23.92 47.94 7.92
CA GLU A 221 -24.16 48.52 9.24
C GLU A 221 -25.16 47.67 10.05
N GLY A 222 -24.92 47.56 11.36
CA GLY A 222 -25.74 46.74 12.27
C GLY A 222 -25.59 45.23 12.05
N THR A 223 -24.46 44.81 11.47
CA THR A 223 -24.07 43.40 11.33
C THR A 223 -22.61 43.23 11.70
N ASN A 224 -22.19 41.99 11.98
CA ASN A 224 -20.78 41.63 12.18
C ASN A 224 -19.94 41.65 10.89
N CYS A 225 -20.55 41.94 9.73
CA CYS A 225 -19.90 41.94 8.40
C CYS A 225 -19.24 40.59 8.04
N GLU A 226 -19.84 39.48 8.47
CA GLU A 226 -19.43 38.12 8.10
C GLU A 226 -20.63 37.34 7.55
N ASN A 227 -20.41 36.45 6.58
CA ASN A 227 -21.43 35.53 6.03
C ASN A 227 -22.68 36.25 5.48
N LEU A 228 -22.54 37.47 4.96
CA LEU A 228 -23.69 38.25 4.50
C LEU A 228 -24.35 37.62 3.26
N PRO A 229 -25.68 37.74 3.08
CA PRO A 229 -26.37 37.19 1.92
C PRO A 229 -25.77 37.63 0.57
N GLU A 230 -25.30 38.88 0.47
CA GLU A 230 -24.66 39.40 -0.75
C GLU A 230 -23.35 38.69 -1.08
N THR A 231 -22.59 38.27 -0.06
CA THR A 231 -21.39 37.43 -0.23
C THR A 231 -21.79 36.11 -0.90
N HIS A 232 -22.81 35.43 -0.40
CA HIS A 232 -23.31 34.17 -0.97
C HIS A 232 -23.85 34.35 -2.39
N GLU A 233 -24.60 35.42 -2.67
CA GLU A 233 -25.08 35.71 -4.02
C GLU A 233 -23.92 35.92 -5.01
N PHE A 234 -22.86 36.62 -4.61
CA PHE A 234 -21.66 36.73 -5.46
C PHE A 234 -20.96 35.38 -5.67
N LEU A 235 -20.91 34.52 -4.66
CA LEU A 235 -20.34 33.17 -4.82
C LEU A 235 -21.15 32.31 -5.80
N LYS A 236 -22.48 32.45 -5.83
CA LYS A 236 -23.33 31.81 -6.85
C LYS A 236 -23.04 32.33 -8.24
N GLU A 237 -22.85 33.64 -8.40
CA GLU A 237 -22.42 34.23 -9.68
C GLU A 237 -21.05 33.66 -10.11
N LEU A 238 -20.09 33.59 -9.18
CA LEU A 238 -18.76 33.03 -9.42
C LEU A 238 -18.82 31.56 -9.82
N ARG A 239 -19.63 30.77 -9.13
CA ARG A 239 -19.83 29.36 -9.44
C ARG A 239 -20.49 29.17 -10.80
N SER A 240 -21.55 29.91 -11.11
CA SER A 240 -22.22 29.85 -12.41
C SER A 240 -21.24 30.15 -13.54
N HIS A 241 -20.40 31.19 -13.37
CA HIS A 241 -19.37 31.55 -14.34
C HIS A 241 -18.35 30.41 -14.56
N VAL A 242 -17.92 29.74 -13.49
CA VAL A 242 -17.03 28.57 -13.58
C VAL A 242 -17.71 27.38 -14.25
N ASP A 243 -18.93 27.02 -13.85
CA ASP A 243 -19.64 25.87 -14.39
C ASP A 243 -19.96 26.04 -15.88
N GLU A 244 -20.30 27.25 -16.32
CA GLU A 244 -20.60 27.57 -17.72
C GLU A 244 -19.37 27.53 -18.64
N LYS A 245 -18.21 27.99 -18.15
CA LYS A 245 -16.99 28.15 -18.96
C LYS A 245 -15.97 27.03 -18.79
N TYR A 246 -15.94 26.41 -17.61
CA TYR A 246 -14.88 25.49 -17.16
C TYR A 246 -15.45 24.31 -16.34
N GLY A 247 -16.35 23.52 -16.94
CA GLY A 247 -17.16 22.52 -16.23
C GLY A 247 -16.46 21.38 -15.45
N ASP A 248 -15.12 21.26 -15.45
CA ASP A 248 -14.36 20.29 -14.63
C ASP A 248 -13.51 20.93 -13.52
N ARG A 249 -13.70 22.23 -13.23
CA ARG A 249 -12.93 22.98 -12.23
C ARG A 249 -13.58 22.96 -10.85
N MET A 250 -12.79 23.34 -9.84
CA MET A 250 -13.20 23.27 -8.43
C MET A 250 -13.00 24.62 -7.73
N LEU A 251 -13.94 24.97 -6.83
CA LEU A 251 -13.86 26.11 -5.92
C LEU A 251 -13.90 25.60 -4.48
N LEU A 252 -12.90 25.98 -3.68
CA LEU A 252 -12.71 25.58 -2.30
C LEU A 252 -12.82 26.81 -1.38
N ALA A 253 -13.85 26.88 -0.55
CA ALA A 253 -14.02 27.96 0.42
C ALA A 253 -13.10 27.79 1.63
N GLU A 254 -12.37 28.84 1.96
CA GLU A 254 -11.92 29.07 3.32
C GLU A 254 -12.98 29.84 4.11
N ALA A 255 -13.79 29.09 4.86
CA ALA A 255 -14.76 29.66 5.79
C ALA A 255 -14.50 29.08 7.19
N ASN A 256 -13.67 29.75 7.98
CA ASN A 256 -13.44 29.40 9.38
C ASN A 256 -14.62 29.89 10.24
N GLN A 257 -15.72 29.15 10.19
CA GLN A 257 -17.00 29.48 10.84
C GLN A 257 -17.53 28.25 11.60
N TRP A 258 -18.59 28.42 12.40
CA TRP A 258 -19.31 27.30 13.02
C TRP A 258 -19.90 26.36 11.96
N PRO A 259 -20.18 25.08 12.28
CA PRO A 259 -20.61 24.09 11.28
C PRO A 259 -21.81 24.53 10.43
N GLU A 260 -22.82 25.14 11.03
CA GLU A 260 -24.05 25.59 10.36
C GLU A 260 -23.76 26.67 9.31
N ASP A 261 -22.89 27.62 9.67
CA ASP A 261 -22.46 28.72 8.80
C ASP A 261 -21.49 28.20 7.72
N ALA A 262 -20.58 27.30 8.06
CA ALA A 262 -19.63 26.72 7.10
C ALA A 262 -20.34 25.92 6.01
N VAL A 263 -21.45 25.23 6.32
CA VAL A 263 -22.28 24.51 5.33
C VAL A 263 -22.94 25.45 4.33
N SER A 264 -23.28 26.68 4.73
CA SER A 264 -23.95 27.63 3.85
C SER A 264 -23.14 27.98 2.59
N TYR A 265 -21.80 27.88 2.65
CA TYR A 265 -20.89 28.11 1.52
C TYR A 265 -20.95 27.06 0.41
N PHE A 266 -21.67 25.94 0.63
CA PHE A 266 -22.02 25.02 -0.44
C PHE A 266 -23.26 25.45 -1.24
N GLY A 267 -24.04 26.40 -0.70
CA GLY A 267 -25.36 26.75 -1.22
C GLY A 267 -26.26 25.51 -1.31
N TYR A 268 -27.01 25.39 -2.40
CA TYR A 268 -27.72 24.17 -2.77
C TYR A 268 -26.92 23.32 -3.78
N GLY A 269 -25.59 23.41 -3.72
CA GLY A 269 -24.64 22.84 -4.69
C GLY A 269 -24.20 23.84 -5.76
N ASP A 270 -24.59 25.11 -5.62
CA ASP A 270 -24.44 26.20 -6.57
C ASP A 270 -23.51 27.33 -6.08
N GLU A 271 -22.79 27.14 -4.97
CA GLU A 271 -21.71 28.03 -4.50
C GLU A 271 -20.36 27.32 -4.61
N CYS A 272 -19.73 26.93 -3.49
CA CYS A 272 -18.45 26.24 -3.53
C CYS A 272 -18.62 24.72 -3.69
N HIS A 273 -17.67 24.11 -4.39
CA HIS A 273 -17.60 22.65 -4.53
C HIS A 273 -17.08 22.02 -3.24
N MET A 274 -16.15 22.72 -2.58
CA MET A 274 -15.50 22.27 -1.38
C MET A 274 -15.45 23.38 -0.33
N ALA A 275 -15.37 23.00 0.94
CA ALA A 275 -15.07 23.91 2.04
C ALA A 275 -14.14 23.19 3.03
N PHE A 276 -13.30 23.93 3.75
CA PHE A 276 -12.53 23.33 4.85
C PHE A 276 -13.43 23.05 6.04
N HIS A 277 -13.29 21.86 6.62
CA HIS A 277 -13.97 21.54 7.87
C HIS A 277 -13.16 22.09 9.05
N PHE A 278 -13.18 23.40 9.26
CA PHE A 278 -12.51 24.04 10.40
C PHE A 278 -13.00 23.54 11.77
N PRO A 279 -14.33 23.32 12.00
CA PRO A 279 -14.83 22.93 13.32
C PRO A 279 -14.25 21.62 13.88
N ILE A 280 -14.05 20.60 13.04
CA ILE A 280 -13.56 19.29 13.48
C ILE A 280 -12.06 19.31 13.86
N MET A 281 -11.27 20.20 13.24
CA MET A 281 -9.81 20.20 13.38
C MET A 281 -9.36 20.38 14.84
N PRO A 282 -9.81 21.38 15.62
CA PRO A 282 -9.44 21.52 17.03
C PRO A 282 -9.93 20.34 17.88
N ARG A 283 -11.13 19.82 17.58
CA ARG A 283 -11.74 18.71 18.34
C ARG A 283 -10.98 17.39 18.18
N ILE A 284 -10.32 17.17 17.05
CA ILE A 284 -9.41 16.02 16.88
C ILE A 284 -8.24 16.09 17.88
N PHE A 285 -7.64 17.27 18.06
CA PHE A 285 -6.56 17.46 19.04
C PHE A 285 -7.09 17.34 20.48
N MET A 286 -8.23 17.97 20.79
CA MET A 286 -8.86 17.85 22.11
C MET A 286 -9.13 16.39 22.47
N SER A 287 -9.74 15.63 21.56
CA SER A 287 -10.10 14.22 21.76
C SER A 287 -8.90 13.34 22.05
N LEU A 288 -7.78 13.58 21.38
CA LEU A 288 -6.52 12.87 21.64
C LEU A 288 -6.01 13.11 23.07
N TRP A 289 -6.05 14.34 23.55
CA TRP A 289 -5.51 14.65 24.87
C TRP A 289 -6.47 14.30 26.01
N MET A 290 -7.77 14.52 25.80
CA MET A 290 -8.84 14.11 26.73
C MET A 290 -8.94 12.59 26.84
N GLU A 291 -8.45 11.87 25.82
CA GLU A 291 -8.73 10.44 25.61
C GLU A 291 -10.23 10.17 25.55
N ASP A 292 -10.96 11.01 24.82
CA ASP A 292 -12.41 10.96 24.72
C ASP A 292 -12.83 11.24 23.28
N ARG A 293 -13.70 10.41 22.72
CA ARG A 293 -14.25 10.55 21.36
C ARG A 293 -15.31 11.64 21.27
N PHE A 294 -15.88 12.07 22.40
CA PHE A 294 -17.04 12.95 22.44
C PHE A 294 -16.85 14.24 21.61
N PRO A 295 -15.73 14.99 21.67
CA PRO A 295 -15.60 16.21 20.88
C PRO A 295 -15.64 15.97 19.36
N ILE A 296 -15.14 14.83 18.87
CA ILE A 296 -15.23 14.45 17.45
C ILE A 296 -16.66 14.07 17.10
N VAL A 297 -17.33 13.24 17.91
CA VAL A 297 -18.68 12.77 17.62
C VAL A 297 -19.68 13.93 17.65
N ASP A 298 -19.63 14.75 18.70
CA ASP A 298 -20.54 15.87 18.92
C ASP A 298 -20.50 16.88 17.76
N ILE A 299 -19.30 17.30 17.33
CA ILE A 299 -19.19 18.27 16.23
C ILE A 299 -19.59 17.67 14.88
N MET A 300 -19.38 16.36 14.66
CA MET A 300 -19.82 15.68 13.43
C MET A 300 -21.34 15.52 13.40
N GLU A 301 -21.99 15.27 14.54
CA GLU A 301 -23.46 15.19 14.64
C GLU A 301 -24.13 16.57 14.49
N GLN A 302 -23.48 17.65 14.95
CA GLN A 302 -23.94 19.02 14.75
C GLN A 302 -23.75 19.52 13.31
N THR A 303 -22.82 18.93 12.55
CA THR A 303 -22.54 19.38 11.18
C THR A 303 -23.68 18.98 10.23
N PRO A 304 -24.40 19.94 9.62
CA PRO A 304 -25.51 19.62 8.72
C PRO A 304 -25.04 18.84 7.46
N PRO A 305 -25.94 18.07 6.82
CA PRO A 305 -25.62 17.41 5.57
C PRO A 305 -25.33 18.43 4.46
N ILE A 306 -24.43 18.06 3.55
CA ILE A 306 -24.00 18.90 2.42
C ILE A 306 -24.63 18.40 1.11
N PRO A 307 -24.75 19.25 0.07
CA PRO A 307 -25.24 18.81 -1.24
C PRO A 307 -24.40 17.69 -1.87
N ASP A 308 -25.05 16.76 -2.59
CA ASP A 308 -24.41 15.61 -3.25
C ASP A 308 -23.16 15.91 -4.10
N PRO A 309 -23.05 17.01 -4.88
CA PRO A 309 -21.82 17.30 -5.62
C PRO A 309 -20.69 17.83 -4.72
N CYS A 310 -21.00 18.35 -3.52
CA CYS A 310 -20.05 19.04 -2.65
C CYS A 310 -19.22 18.09 -1.78
N GLN A 311 -18.12 18.58 -1.21
CA GLN A 311 -17.20 17.79 -0.37
C GLN A 311 -16.45 18.61 0.67
N TRP A 312 -16.33 18.09 1.89
CA TRP A 312 -15.43 18.66 2.89
C TRP A 312 -13.95 18.43 2.57
N VAL A 313 -13.10 19.40 2.89
CA VAL A 313 -11.65 19.22 3.01
C VAL A 313 -11.29 19.07 4.47
N MET A 314 -10.74 17.90 4.81
CA MET A 314 -10.26 17.57 6.15
C MET A 314 -8.77 17.92 6.25
N PHE A 315 -8.34 18.49 7.36
CA PHE A 315 -6.93 18.83 7.59
C PHE A 315 -6.60 18.81 9.09
N LEU A 316 -5.31 18.68 9.41
CA LEU A 316 -4.83 18.76 10.80
C LEU A 316 -4.12 20.08 11.07
N ARG A 317 -3.29 20.52 10.13
CA ARG A 317 -2.51 21.76 10.18
C ARG A 317 -2.41 22.33 8.78
N ASN A 318 -2.06 23.60 8.71
CA ASN A 318 -1.87 24.37 7.49
C ASN A 318 -0.69 25.35 7.70
N HIS A 319 -0.55 26.29 6.77
CA HIS A 319 0.45 27.36 6.85
C HIS A 319 0.18 28.45 7.90
N ASP A 320 -0.97 28.45 8.55
CA ASP A 320 -1.32 29.39 9.62
C ASP A 320 -1.17 28.73 10.98
N GLU A 321 -1.56 29.43 12.03
CA GLU A 321 -1.74 28.86 13.35
C GLU A 321 -2.88 27.82 13.39
N LEU A 322 -2.90 27.01 14.44
CA LEU A 322 -4.06 26.23 14.80
C LEU A 322 -5.08 27.22 15.35
N THR A 323 -6.01 27.66 14.50
CA THR A 323 -7.05 28.63 14.86
C THR A 323 -7.97 28.04 15.94
N LEU A 324 -8.27 28.87 16.93
CA LEU A 324 -9.20 28.65 18.03
C LEU A 324 -10.24 29.78 18.08
N GLU A 325 -10.58 30.35 16.91
CA GLU A 325 -11.64 31.35 16.80
C GLU A 325 -13.02 30.70 17.01
N MET A 326 -13.29 29.61 16.30
CA MET A 326 -14.58 28.90 16.29
C MET A 326 -14.60 27.72 17.28
N VAL A 327 -14.23 28.03 18.53
CA VAL A 327 -14.35 27.17 19.71
C VAL A 327 -14.92 28.00 20.86
N THR A 328 -15.46 27.35 21.89
CA THR A 328 -15.88 28.05 23.11
C THR A 328 -14.66 28.58 23.89
N ASP A 329 -14.88 29.55 24.77
CA ASP A 329 -13.80 30.10 25.61
C ASP A 329 -13.13 29.03 26.48
N GLU A 330 -13.91 28.09 27.02
CA GLU A 330 -13.41 26.98 27.84
C GLU A 330 -12.53 26.01 27.03
N GLU A 331 -12.97 25.68 25.81
CA GLU A 331 -12.19 24.84 24.89
C GLU A 331 -10.89 25.52 24.48
N ARG A 332 -10.94 26.84 24.22
CA ARG A 332 -9.75 27.64 23.88
C ARG A 332 -8.73 27.64 25.01
N ASP A 333 -9.17 27.91 26.23
CA ASP A 333 -8.30 27.89 27.42
C ASP A 333 -7.71 26.50 27.69
N TYR A 334 -8.49 25.45 27.45
CA TYR A 334 -8.01 24.08 27.50
C TYR A 334 -6.92 23.81 26.46
N MET A 335 -7.16 24.19 25.19
CA MET A 335 -6.19 24.04 24.10
C MET A 335 -4.89 24.79 24.39
N TYR A 336 -4.96 26.02 24.90
CA TYR A 336 -3.76 26.77 25.29
C TYR A 336 -2.96 26.09 26.41
N ARG A 337 -3.64 25.59 27.44
CA ARG A 337 -2.99 24.90 28.57
C ARG A 337 -2.24 23.64 28.14
N VAL A 338 -2.81 22.91 27.19
CA VAL A 338 -2.31 21.64 26.72
C VAL A 338 -1.20 21.80 25.68
N TYR A 339 -1.46 22.59 24.64
CA TYR A 339 -0.64 22.65 23.42
C TYR A 339 0.27 23.88 23.31
N ALA A 340 -0.02 24.94 24.07
CA ALA A 340 0.73 26.20 24.07
C ALA A 340 1.18 26.60 25.49
N LYS A 341 1.97 25.72 26.12
CA LYS A 341 2.58 25.96 27.44
C LYS A 341 3.49 27.20 27.45
N ASP A 342 4.24 27.40 26.36
CA ASP A 342 4.97 28.65 26.14
C ASP A 342 3.99 29.68 25.53
N PRO A 343 3.74 30.83 26.19
CA PRO A 343 2.87 31.87 25.66
C PRO A 343 3.30 32.40 24.30
N ARG A 344 4.59 32.33 23.96
CA ARG A 344 5.11 32.76 22.64
C ARG A 344 4.63 31.86 21.51
N ALA A 345 4.17 30.65 21.78
CA ALA A 345 3.57 29.79 20.77
C ALA A 345 2.11 30.16 20.44
N ARG A 346 1.53 31.14 21.16
CA ARG A 346 0.21 31.71 20.88
C ARG A 346 0.37 32.91 19.95
N ILE A 347 -0.62 33.11 19.10
CA ILE A 347 -0.75 34.28 18.22
C ILE A 347 -2.22 34.45 17.86
N ASN A 348 -2.71 35.68 17.86
CA ASN A 348 -4.14 35.99 17.70
C ASN A 348 -4.98 35.10 18.64
N LEU A 349 -5.99 34.41 18.11
CA LEU A 349 -6.75 33.38 18.81
C LEU A 349 -6.33 31.97 18.36
N GLY A 350 -5.03 31.64 18.38
CA GLY A 350 -4.56 30.32 17.96
C GLY A 350 -3.14 29.94 18.41
N ILE A 351 -2.67 28.80 17.88
CA ILE A 351 -1.38 28.17 18.27
C ILE A 351 -0.48 27.96 17.04
N ARG A 352 0.61 28.73 16.92
CA ARG A 352 1.54 28.72 15.77
C ARG A 352 2.59 27.61 15.84
N ARG A 353 2.13 26.35 15.86
CA ARG A 353 2.98 25.15 15.89
C ARG A 353 2.65 24.16 14.78
N ARG A 354 3.63 23.35 14.38
CA ARG A 354 3.46 22.22 13.45
C ARG A 354 2.87 20.99 14.16
N LEU A 355 2.43 20.00 13.38
CA LEU A 355 1.80 18.79 13.89
C LEU A 355 2.67 18.00 14.87
N PHE A 356 3.92 17.71 14.49
CA PHE A 356 4.83 16.88 15.30
C PHE A 356 5.19 17.54 16.65
N PRO A 357 5.51 18.84 16.67
CA PRO A 357 5.66 19.60 17.91
C PRO A 357 4.39 19.62 18.79
N LEU A 358 3.19 19.67 18.21
CA LEU A 358 1.92 19.60 18.96
C LEU A 358 1.71 18.24 19.63
N VAL A 359 2.11 17.13 18.99
CA VAL A 359 1.97 15.79 19.59
C VAL A 359 3.19 15.36 20.43
N GLY A 360 4.18 16.24 20.61
CA GLY A 360 5.39 16.01 21.41
C GLY A 360 6.32 14.96 20.79
N GLN A 361 6.56 15.05 19.48
CA GLN A 361 7.37 14.11 18.68
C GLN A 361 6.92 12.64 18.77
N ASN A 362 5.71 12.40 19.27
CA ASN A 362 5.20 11.04 19.43
C ASN A 362 4.63 10.51 18.11
N ARG A 363 5.41 9.65 17.46
CA ARG A 363 5.02 9.01 16.20
C ARG A 363 3.65 8.33 16.25
N ARG A 364 3.32 7.59 17.32
CA ARG A 364 2.03 6.89 17.41
C ARG A 364 0.85 7.85 17.43
N ARG A 365 0.99 8.99 18.11
CA ARG A 365 -0.02 10.06 18.08
C ARG A 365 -0.14 10.68 16.70
N ALA A 366 0.97 10.97 16.03
CA ALA A 366 0.96 11.49 14.66
C ALA A 366 0.29 10.51 13.67
N GLU A 367 0.60 9.22 13.78
CA GLU A 367 -0.05 8.14 13.00
C GLU A 367 -1.56 8.10 13.27
N LEU A 368 -1.98 8.10 14.53
CA LEU A 368 -3.40 8.11 14.91
C LEU A 368 -4.14 9.32 14.35
N LEU A 369 -3.59 10.53 14.48
CA LEU A 369 -4.24 11.74 13.94
C LEU A 369 -4.31 11.72 12.41
N LYS A 370 -3.25 11.31 11.72
CA LYS A 370 -3.27 11.16 10.26
C LYS A 370 -4.23 10.05 9.82
N PHE A 371 -4.32 8.95 10.58
CA PHE A 371 -5.28 7.88 10.33
C PHE A 371 -6.72 8.39 10.44
N ILE A 372 -7.06 9.15 11.49
CA ILE A 372 -8.38 9.78 11.63
C ILE A 372 -8.65 10.73 10.46
N LEU A 373 -7.69 11.60 10.12
CA LEU A 373 -7.77 12.49 8.95
C LEU A 373 -8.12 11.74 7.66
N PHE A 374 -7.48 10.60 7.42
CA PHE A 374 -7.72 9.78 6.22
C PHE A 374 -9.04 9.00 6.25
N SER A 375 -9.68 8.91 7.43
CA SER A 375 -10.88 8.12 7.68
C SER A 375 -12.18 8.94 7.70
N LEU A 376 -12.10 10.24 8.02
CA LEU A 376 -13.25 11.14 8.08
C LEU A 376 -13.84 11.44 6.68
N PRO A 377 -15.12 11.83 6.59
CA PRO A 377 -15.80 12.06 5.32
C PRO A 377 -15.33 13.34 4.63
N GLY A 378 -14.42 13.20 3.67
CA GLY A 378 -13.93 14.32 2.88
C GLY A 378 -12.61 14.03 2.19
N ALA A 379 -12.08 15.02 1.48
CA ALA A 379 -10.75 14.99 0.89
C ALA A 379 -9.69 15.42 1.93
N PRO A 380 -8.68 14.60 2.25
CA PRO A 380 -7.62 14.98 3.17
C PRO A 380 -6.66 15.99 2.53
N CYS A 381 -6.26 17.00 3.29
CA CYS A 381 -5.23 17.96 2.97
C CYS A 381 -4.02 17.78 3.89
N LEU A 382 -2.84 17.60 3.28
CA LEU A 382 -1.55 17.46 3.95
C LEU A 382 -0.76 18.76 3.80
N TYR A 383 -0.17 19.22 4.90
CA TYR A 383 0.76 20.35 4.88
C TYR A 383 2.19 19.87 4.66
N TYR A 384 2.94 20.53 3.77
CA TYR A 384 4.26 20.06 3.36
C TYR A 384 5.20 19.84 4.55
N GLY A 385 5.88 18.70 4.57
CA GLY A 385 6.83 18.34 5.63
C GLY A 385 6.21 17.62 6.83
N ASP A 386 4.88 17.63 6.99
CA ASP A 386 4.22 16.80 8.01
C ASP A 386 4.45 15.30 7.76
N GLU A 387 4.56 14.88 6.50
CA GLU A 387 4.79 13.49 6.09
C GLU A 387 6.16 12.94 6.46
N ILE A 388 7.11 13.81 6.78
CA ILE A 388 8.40 13.46 7.38
C ILE A 388 8.48 13.85 8.86
N GLY A 389 7.53 14.62 9.36
CA GLY A 389 7.48 15.07 10.75
C GLY A 389 8.39 16.24 11.06
N MET A 390 8.42 17.23 10.17
CA MET A 390 9.10 18.50 10.41
C MET A 390 8.60 19.20 11.68
N GLY A 391 9.54 19.86 12.36
CA GLY A 391 9.29 20.73 13.49
C GLY A 391 8.87 22.14 13.10
N ASP A 392 8.83 23.04 14.08
CA ASP A 392 8.58 24.46 13.90
C ASP A 392 9.68 25.30 14.55
N ASN A 393 9.69 26.60 14.22
CA ASN A 393 10.48 27.61 14.90
C ASN A 393 9.63 28.85 15.19
N TYR A 394 8.79 28.78 16.22
CA TYR A 394 7.86 29.88 16.59
C TYR A 394 8.54 31.18 17.04
N PHE A 395 9.88 31.26 17.05
CA PHE A 395 10.65 32.49 17.29
C PHE A 395 10.81 33.39 16.05
N LEU A 396 10.47 32.90 14.85
CA LEU A 396 10.65 33.61 13.58
C LEU A 396 9.67 34.77 13.33
N GLY A 397 8.78 35.07 14.29
CA GLY A 397 7.75 36.09 14.15
C GLY A 397 6.56 35.64 13.31
N ASP A 398 5.41 36.24 13.58
CA ASP A 398 4.11 35.89 12.98
C ASP A 398 3.91 34.34 12.90
N ARG A 399 3.56 33.82 11.72
CA ARG A 399 3.33 32.39 11.41
C ARG A 399 4.53 31.76 10.68
N ASN A 400 5.63 32.49 10.49
CA ASN A 400 6.81 32.01 9.76
C ASN A 400 7.44 30.74 10.35
N GLY A 401 7.23 30.51 11.65
CA GLY A 401 7.72 29.33 12.35
C GLY A 401 7.25 27.99 11.77
N VAL A 402 6.11 27.95 11.07
CA VAL A 402 5.63 26.72 10.41
C VAL A 402 5.94 26.70 8.91
N ARG A 403 6.57 27.76 8.36
CA ARG A 403 6.81 27.97 6.93
C ARG A 403 8.30 27.84 6.54
N THR A 404 9.11 27.18 7.35
CA THR A 404 10.54 26.98 7.11
C THR A 404 10.81 26.08 5.89
N PRO A 405 12.00 26.12 5.28
CA PRO A 405 12.33 25.30 4.11
C PRO A 405 12.11 23.79 4.34
N MET A 406 11.66 23.08 3.30
CA MET A 406 11.48 21.63 3.30
C MET A 406 12.82 20.90 3.53
N GLN A 407 12.80 19.82 4.33
CA GLN A 407 13.99 19.08 4.73
C GLN A 407 14.24 17.86 3.82
N TRP A 408 15.03 18.03 2.76
CA TRP A 408 15.29 17.00 1.74
C TRP A 408 16.39 16.01 2.10
N SER A 409 17.53 16.49 2.60
CA SER A 409 18.71 15.66 2.90
C SER A 409 19.41 16.17 4.17
N PRO A 410 20.38 15.42 4.73
CA PRO A 410 21.21 15.90 5.84
C PRO A 410 22.30 16.90 5.39
N ASP A 411 22.34 17.30 4.12
CA ASP A 411 23.32 18.26 3.63
C ASP A 411 23.02 19.69 4.08
N ARG A 412 23.92 20.61 3.70
CA ARG A 412 23.75 22.06 3.89
C ARG A 412 22.34 22.53 3.54
N ASN A 413 21.76 23.35 4.41
CA ASN A 413 20.40 23.88 4.29
C ASN A 413 19.35 22.78 4.10
N ALA A 414 19.53 21.61 4.72
CA ALA A 414 18.67 20.45 4.56
C ALA A 414 18.49 19.96 3.11
N GLY A 415 19.46 20.25 2.23
CA GLY A 415 19.35 19.97 0.80
C GLY A 415 18.32 20.83 0.06
N PHE A 416 17.77 21.88 0.67
CA PHE A 416 16.82 22.81 0.04
C PHE A 416 17.50 23.76 -0.95
N SER A 417 18.68 24.29 -0.60
CA SER A 417 19.47 25.24 -1.40
C SER A 417 20.97 25.06 -1.11
N LYS A 418 21.85 25.46 -2.03
CA LYS A 418 23.32 25.44 -1.81
C LYS A 418 23.90 26.78 -1.35
N VAL A 419 23.07 27.82 -1.24
CA VAL A 419 23.49 29.18 -0.89
C VAL A 419 24.05 29.27 0.55
N ASN A 420 24.66 30.41 0.89
CA ASN A 420 25.00 30.73 2.28
C ASN A 420 23.75 30.61 3.19
N PRO A 421 23.77 29.87 4.32
CA PRO A 421 22.60 29.73 5.19
C PRO A 421 21.97 31.05 5.64
N GLN A 422 22.75 32.13 5.67
CA GLN A 422 22.28 33.49 6.00
C GLN A 422 21.48 34.17 4.87
N GLU A 423 21.58 33.67 3.65
CA GLU A 423 20.87 34.17 2.46
C GLU A 423 19.55 33.40 2.22
N LEU A 424 19.23 32.39 3.02
CA LEU A 424 17.93 31.73 2.96
C LEU A 424 16.82 32.70 3.37
N TYR A 425 15.66 32.64 2.68
CA TYR A 425 14.50 33.45 3.06
C TYR A 425 14.03 33.20 4.50
N LEU A 426 14.16 31.96 4.97
CA LEU A 426 14.01 31.55 6.37
C LEU A 426 15.02 30.46 6.72
N PRO A 427 15.50 30.39 7.97
CA PRO A 427 16.41 29.35 8.39
C PRO A 427 15.73 27.97 8.39
N VAL A 428 16.52 26.93 8.16
CA VAL A 428 16.10 25.54 8.40
C VAL A 428 15.96 25.25 9.90
N ILE A 429 15.24 24.19 10.26
CA ILE A 429 15.07 23.79 11.65
C ILE A 429 16.37 23.15 12.18
N MET A 430 16.92 23.78 13.22
CA MET A 430 18.14 23.37 13.93
C MET A 430 17.85 22.87 15.36
N ASP A 431 16.58 22.79 15.75
CA ASP A 431 16.20 22.24 17.04
C ASP A 431 16.62 20.76 17.14
N PRO A 432 17.25 20.29 18.23
CA PRO A 432 17.76 18.92 18.32
C PRO A 432 16.69 17.82 18.16
N GLU A 433 15.43 18.07 18.52
CA GLU A 433 14.36 17.08 18.32
C GLU A 433 14.00 16.98 16.83
N TYR A 434 13.95 18.10 16.10
CA TYR A 434 13.46 18.15 14.71
C TYR A 434 14.56 18.43 13.67
N HIS A 435 15.82 18.31 14.06
CA HIS A 435 16.99 18.69 13.27
C HIS A 435 16.98 18.01 11.90
N TYR A 436 17.26 18.76 10.84
CA TYR A 436 17.20 18.24 9.47
C TYR A 436 18.16 17.08 9.20
N GLU A 437 19.29 17.00 9.91
CA GLU A 437 20.21 15.84 9.79
C GLU A 437 19.56 14.52 10.20
N ALA A 438 18.60 14.55 11.13
CA ALA A 438 17.83 13.37 11.55
C ALA A 438 16.52 13.24 10.76
N ILE A 439 15.78 14.34 10.61
CA ILE A 439 14.47 14.39 9.97
C ILE A 439 14.62 14.95 8.55
N ASN A 440 14.76 14.09 7.56
CA ASN A 440 14.75 14.51 6.16
C ASN A 440 14.23 13.41 5.24
N VAL A 441 13.84 13.78 4.02
CA VAL A 441 13.33 12.85 3.01
C VAL A 441 14.33 11.73 2.73
N GLU A 442 15.59 12.04 2.44
CA GLU A 442 16.60 11.04 2.06
C GLU A 442 16.78 9.94 3.10
N ASN A 443 16.90 10.30 4.39
CA ASN A 443 17.02 9.36 5.49
C ASN A 443 15.76 8.51 5.64
N GLN A 444 14.58 9.10 5.48
CA GLN A 444 13.32 8.37 5.59
C GLN A 444 13.03 7.48 4.39
N GLU A 445 13.51 7.82 3.19
CA GLU A 445 13.41 6.96 2.01
C GLU A 445 14.25 5.69 2.17
N LYS A 446 15.44 5.80 2.76
CA LYS A 446 16.33 4.65 3.04
C LYS A 446 15.83 3.73 4.15
N ASN A 447 14.89 4.18 4.99
CA ASN A 447 14.35 3.39 6.11
C ASN A 447 12.89 2.98 5.82
N PRO A 448 12.60 1.72 5.41
CA PRO A 448 11.23 1.24 5.11
C PRO A 448 10.24 1.33 6.27
N SER A 449 10.73 1.49 7.49
CA SER A 449 9.92 1.67 8.70
C SER A 449 9.72 3.15 9.04
N SER A 450 10.14 4.11 8.22
CA SER A 450 9.98 5.55 8.47
C SER A 450 8.52 5.99 8.47
N PHE A 451 8.28 7.21 8.97
CA PHE A 451 6.94 7.80 8.94
C PHE A 451 6.50 8.12 7.50
N LEU A 452 7.44 8.53 6.64
CA LEU A 452 7.19 8.72 5.20
C LEU A 452 6.69 7.44 4.51
N TRP A 453 7.32 6.29 4.76
CA TRP A 453 6.84 5.01 4.20
C TRP A 453 5.49 4.57 4.77
N TRP A 454 5.23 4.90 6.04
CA TRP A 454 3.91 4.70 6.63
C TRP A 454 2.84 5.57 5.93
N MET A 455 3.12 6.86 5.72
CA MET A 455 2.24 7.78 4.99
C MET A 455 1.92 7.27 3.58
N ARG A 456 2.94 6.87 2.80
CA ARG A 456 2.78 6.26 1.47
C ARG A 456 1.84 5.06 1.50
N ARG A 457 1.98 4.18 2.50
CA ARG A 457 1.16 2.98 2.65
C ARG A 457 -0.30 3.31 2.96
N VAL A 458 -0.54 4.23 3.90
CA VAL A 458 -1.91 4.64 4.29
C VAL A 458 -2.60 5.38 3.15
N ILE A 459 -1.91 6.29 2.46
CA ILE A 459 -2.42 7.00 1.28
C ILE A 459 -2.78 6.01 0.17
N SER A 460 -1.90 5.06 -0.13
CA SER A 460 -2.14 4.04 -1.15
C SER A 460 -3.36 3.19 -0.81
N MET A 461 -3.52 2.78 0.46
CA MET A 461 -4.67 2.03 0.92
C MET A 461 -5.97 2.85 0.84
N ARG A 462 -5.95 4.11 1.28
CA ARG A 462 -7.11 5.01 1.17
C ARG A 462 -7.59 5.13 -0.28
N LYS A 463 -6.68 5.23 -1.25
CA LYS A 463 -7.04 5.31 -2.68
C LYS A 463 -7.76 4.06 -3.21
N GLN A 464 -7.58 2.91 -2.56
CA GLN A 464 -8.26 1.66 -2.90
C GLN A 464 -9.64 1.54 -2.26
N LEU A 465 -9.89 2.28 -1.17
CA LEU A 465 -11.14 2.26 -0.40
C LEU A 465 -11.97 3.51 -0.72
N LYS A 466 -12.85 3.41 -1.70
CA LYS A 466 -13.72 4.51 -2.16
C LYS A 466 -14.67 4.99 -1.08
N ALA A 467 -15.09 4.11 -0.17
CA ALA A 467 -15.91 4.45 0.99
C ALA A 467 -15.26 5.53 1.87
N LEU A 468 -13.93 5.59 1.98
CA LEU A 468 -13.26 6.62 2.78
C LEU A 468 -13.34 8.03 2.16
N GLY A 469 -13.43 8.14 0.83
CA GLY A 469 -13.59 9.41 0.14
C GLY A 469 -15.04 9.83 -0.05
N ARG A 470 -15.90 8.88 -0.43
CA ARG A 470 -17.26 9.15 -0.93
C ARG A 470 -18.37 8.59 -0.04
N GLY A 471 -18.04 7.76 0.93
CA GLY A 471 -19.04 7.05 1.72
C GLY A 471 -19.66 7.88 2.83
N GLU A 472 -20.91 7.58 3.12
CA GLU A 472 -21.61 8.09 4.29
C GLU A 472 -20.94 7.58 5.56
N MET A 473 -20.98 8.39 6.63
CA MET A 473 -20.40 8.05 7.93
C MET A 473 -21.51 7.75 8.93
N GLU A 474 -21.41 6.60 9.60
CA GLU A 474 -22.33 6.20 10.66
C GLU A 474 -21.52 5.87 11.92
N ILE A 475 -21.84 6.51 13.05
CA ILE A 475 -21.15 6.27 14.32
C ILE A 475 -21.52 4.88 14.86
N ILE A 476 -20.51 4.11 15.24
CA ILE A 476 -20.71 2.83 15.92
C ILE A 476 -20.68 3.08 17.42
N ASN A 477 -21.71 2.58 18.11
CA ASN A 477 -21.80 2.69 19.55
C ASN A 477 -20.74 1.80 20.22
N CYS A 478 -19.98 2.43 21.13
CA CYS A 478 -19.04 1.78 22.03
C CYS A 478 -19.22 2.36 23.43
N SER A 479 -19.32 1.49 24.43
CA SER A 479 -19.42 1.86 25.84
C SER A 479 -18.15 2.54 26.37
N ASN A 480 -16.99 2.28 25.73
CA ASN A 480 -15.72 2.88 26.10
C ASN A 480 -15.53 4.24 25.38
N PRO A 481 -15.55 5.38 26.08
CA PRO A 481 -15.43 6.70 25.47
C PRO A 481 -14.07 6.96 24.82
N LYS A 482 -13.05 6.15 25.16
CA LYS A 482 -11.70 6.23 24.59
C LYS A 482 -11.61 5.68 23.16
N ILE A 483 -12.66 5.00 22.68
CA ILE A 483 -12.66 4.32 21.38
C ILE A 483 -13.56 5.07 20.40
N LEU A 484 -12.97 5.68 19.39
CA LEU A 484 -13.71 6.21 18.24
C LEU A 484 -13.97 5.07 17.26
N ALA A 485 -15.24 4.76 17.00
CA ALA A 485 -15.64 3.74 16.03
C ALA A 485 -16.77 4.28 15.13
N PHE A 486 -16.65 4.04 13.82
CA PHE A 486 -17.65 4.43 12.83
C PHE A 486 -17.49 3.61 11.55
N THR A 487 -18.55 3.47 10.78
CA THR A 487 -18.52 2.88 9.43
C THR A 487 -18.50 3.95 8.36
N ARG A 488 -17.86 3.63 7.23
CA ARG A 488 -17.93 4.36 5.97
C ARG A 488 -18.56 3.45 4.93
N VAL A 489 -19.67 3.87 4.34
CA VAL A 489 -20.46 3.05 3.41
C VAL A 489 -20.58 3.75 2.07
N HIS A 490 -20.14 3.10 0.99
CA HIS A 490 -20.31 3.59 -0.38
C HIS A 490 -20.58 2.41 -1.30
N ASP A 491 -21.74 2.42 -1.96
CA ASP A 491 -22.24 1.28 -2.74
C ASP A 491 -22.20 -0.01 -1.91
N ASP A 492 -21.52 -1.06 -2.40
CA ASP A 492 -21.33 -2.33 -1.69
C ASP A 492 -20.10 -2.35 -0.76
N GLU A 493 -19.31 -1.27 -0.73
CA GLU A 493 -18.10 -1.19 0.08
C GLU A 493 -18.41 -0.62 1.47
N VAL A 494 -18.18 -1.44 2.50
CA VAL A 494 -18.30 -1.05 3.92
C VAL A 494 -16.95 -1.13 4.59
N VAL A 495 -16.49 -0.01 5.14
CA VAL A 495 -15.25 0.09 5.93
C VAL A 495 -15.58 0.47 7.36
N LEU A 496 -15.30 -0.42 8.31
CA LEU A 496 -15.34 -0.13 9.74
C LEU A 496 -14.00 0.48 10.18
N VAL A 497 -14.06 1.66 10.77
CA VAL A 497 -12.93 2.39 11.34
C VAL A 497 -13.02 2.27 12.86
N VAL A 498 -11.92 1.89 13.50
CA VAL A 498 -11.81 1.82 14.97
C VAL A 498 -10.49 2.44 15.40
N ALA A 499 -10.50 3.37 16.35
CA ALA A 499 -9.32 4.09 16.79
C ALA A 499 -9.32 4.27 18.32
N ASN A 500 -8.23 3.88 18.97
CA ASN A 500 -8.03 4.08 20.40
C ASN A 500 -7.38 5.45 20.64
N LEU A 501 -8.09 6.37 21.28
CA LEU A 501 -7.57 7.70 21.62
C LEU A 501 -6.69 7.69 22.88
N SER A 502 -6.70 6.59 23.65
CA SER A 502 -5.97 6.49 24.90
C SER A 502 -4.50 6.13 24.73
N ARG A 503 -3.66 6.68 25.62
CA ARG A 503 -2.26 6.26 25.78
C ARG A 503 -2.09 4.90 26.46
N PHE A 504 -3.19 4.24 26.83
CA PHE A 504 -3.21 2.92 27.44
C PHE A 504 -3.99 1.93 26.57
N SER A 505 -3.74 0.63 26.77
CA SER A 505 -4.53 -0.42 26.13
C SER A 505 -5.99 -0.34 26.57
N GLN A 506 -6.90 -0.57 25.63
CA GLN A 506 -8.34 -0.48 25.83
C GLN A 506 -9.04 -1.73 25.29
N VAL A 507 -10.22 -2.01 25.85
CA VAL A 507 -11.18 -2.97 25.28
C VAL A 507 -12.30 -2.16 24.65
N ALA A 508 -12.64 -2.49 23.40
CA ALA A 508 -13.76 -1.93 22.66
C ALA A 508 -14.83 -3.00 22.51
N GLU A 509 -16.04 -2.72 22.99
CA GLU A 509 -17.24 -3.51 22.72
C GLU A 509 -18.07 -2.72 21.71
N LEU A 510 -18.13 -3.20 20.47
CA LEU A 510 -18.76 -2.50 19.35
C LEU A 510 -20.14 -3.11 19.05
N ASP A 511 -21.17 -2.27 18.98
CA ASP A 511 -22.47 -2.71 18.46
C ASP A 511 -22.41 -2.78 16.92
N LEU A 512 -22.20 -3.99 16.41
CA LEU A 512 -22.18 -4.29 14.97
C LEU A 512 -23.37 -5.14 14.53
N SER A 513 -24.49 -5.08 15.26
CA SER A 513 -25.69 -5.88 14.99
C SER A 513 -26.22 -5.72 13.55
N GLY A 514 -26.15 -4.51 12.99
CA GLY A 514 -26.50 -4.23 11.58
C GLY A 514 -25.63 -4.95 10.54
N TYR A 515 -24.47 -5.47 10.95
CA TYR A 515 -23.52 -6.19 10.11
C TYR A 515 -23.39 -7.67 10.50
N GLN A 516 -24.39 -8.23 11.19
CA GLN A 516 -24.42 -9.65 11.54
C GLN A 516 -24.19 -10.51 10.28
N GLY A 517 -23.28 -11.46 10.39
CA GLY A 517 -22.93 -12.34 9.26
C GLY A 517 -21.77 -11.85 8.40
N TYR A 518 -21.30 -10.62 8.59
CA TYR A 518 -20.13 -10.11 7.89
C TYR A 518 -18.82 -10.60 8.55
N LEU A 519 -17.77 -10.65 7.75
CA LEU A 519 -16.40 -10.97 8.16
C LEU A 519 -15.55 -9.70 8.06
N PRO A 520 -15.07 -9.14 9.19
CA PRO A 520 -14.15 -8.03 9.17
C PRO A 520 -12.78 -8.50 8.66
N GLU A 521 -12.24 -7.83 7.65
CA GLU A 521 -10.90 -8.08 7.13
C GLU A 521 -10.04 -6.83 7.32
N GLU A 522 -8.96 -6.93 8.09
CA GLU A 522 -8.04 -5.81 8.33
C GLU A 522 -7.31 -5.46 7.03
N VAL A 523 -7.43 -4.22 6.56
CA VAL A 523 -7.11 -3.86 5.17
C VAL A 523 -5.61 -3.87 4.87
N PHE A 524 -4.73 -3.64 5.85
CA PHE A 524 -3.29 -3.61 5.62
C PHE A 524 -2.68 -5.02 5.55
N SER A 525 -3.12 -5.94 6.39
CA SER A 525 -2.64 -7.32 6.48
C SER A 525 -3.45 -8.29 5.61
N GLY A 526 -4.71 -7.98 5.32
CA GLY A 526 -5.68 -8.90 4.72
C GLY A 526 -6.13 -9.99 5.70
N ASN A 527 -5.83 -9.87 6.99
CA ASN A 527 -6.21 -10.86 7.98
C ASN A 527 -7.72 -10.78 8.27
N SER A 528 -8.39 -11.93 8.24
CA SER A 528 -9.80 -12.04 8.60
C SER A 528 -9.95 -12.17 10.12
N PHE A 529 -10.78 -11.33 10.68
CA PHE A 529 -11.18 -11.36 12.09
C PHE A 529 -12.44 -12.22 12.27
N PRO A 530 -12.79 -12.61 13.52
CA PRO A 530 -14.00 -13.36 13.80
C PRO A 530 -15.25 -12.78 13.12
N LYS A 531 -16.14 -13.67 12.68
CA LYS A 531 -17.41 -13.29 12.05
C LYS A 531 -18.28 -12.52 13.05
N ILE A 532 -18.94 -11.46 12.58
CA ILE A 532 -19.86 -10.66 13.41
C ILE A 532 -21.09 -11.50 13.74
N GLY A 533 -21.33 -11.70 15.04
CA GLY A 533 -22.47 -12.41 15.60
C GLY A 533 -23.60 -11.48 16.04
N SER A 534 -24.48 -11.96 16.93
CA SER A 534 -25.52 -11.15 17.58
C SER A 534 -25.04 -10.42 18.84
N GLU A 535 -23.93 -10.86 19.42
CA GLU A 535 -23.32 -10.23 20.61
C GLU A 535 -22.42 -9.05 20.22
N PRO A 536 -22.17 -8.09 21.14
CA PRO A 536 -21.22 -7.02 20.92
C PRO A 536 -19.84 -7.54 20.49
N TYR A 537 -19.28 -6.88 19.49
CA TYR A 537 -18.02 -7.31 18.88
C TYR A 537 -16.84 -6.78 19.68
N VAL A 538 -16.13 -7.68 20.38
CA VAL A 538 -15.04 -7.33 21.29
C VAL A 538 -13.70 -7.23 20.55
N LEU A 539 -13.03 -6.08 20.70
CA LEU A 539 -11.67 -5.82 20.21
C LEU A 539 -10.77 -5.37 21.36
N THR A 540 -9.59 -5.98 21.47
CA THR A 540 -8.51 -5.50 22.36
C THR A 540 -7.53 -4.64 21.57
N MET A 541 -7.30 -3.41 22.00
CA MET A 541 -6.47 -2.44 21.31
C MET A 541 -5.32 -1.98 22.21
N GLY A 542 -4.10 -1.94 21.68
CA GLY A 542 -2.97 -1.28 22.31
C GLY A 542 -3.11 0.23 22.32
N PHE A 543 -2.16 0.92 22.95
CA PHE A 543 -2.16 2.38 23.04
C PHE A 543 -2.06 3.05 21.66
N HIS A 544 -2.96 3.98 21.41
CA HIS A 544 -3.11 4.67 20.12
C HIS A 544 -3.20 3.72 18.90
N ASP A 545 -3.67 2.48 19.08
CA ASP A 545 -3.91 1.56 17.98
C ASP A 545 -5.12 2.02 17.15
N TYR A 546 -5.13 1.59 15.89
CA TYR A 546 -6.17 1.93 14.93
C TYR A 546 -6.33 0.80 13.91
N PHE A 547 -7.54 0.64 13.38
CA PHE A 547 -7.88 -0.38 12.40
C PHE A 547 -8.85 0.15 11.35
N TRP A 548 -8.56 -0.18 10.09
CA TRP A 548 -9.54 -0.21 9.03
C TRP A 548 -9.89 -1.66 8.75
N PHE A 549 -11.17 -2.01 8.89
CA PHE A 549 -11.69 -3.31 8.50
C PHE A 549 -12.61 -3.13 7.29
N ARG A 550 -12.37 -3.88 6.22
CA ARG A 550 -13.38 -4.06 5.18
C ARG A 550 -14.36 -5.13 5.65
N LEU A 551 -15.63 -4.78 5.79
CA LEU A 551 -16.67 -5.74 6.17
C LEU A 551 -17.17 -6.45 4.90
N LYS A 552 -16.84 -7.73 4.76
CA LYS A 552 -17.33 -8.54 3.64
C LYS A 552 -18.53 -9.36 4.11
N LYS A 553 -19.63 -9.37 3.35
CA LYS A 553 -20.64 -10.42 3.54
C LYS A 553 -19.93 -11.76 3.40
N SER A 554 -19.97 -12.57 4.44
CA SER A 554 -19.49 -13.95 4.34
C SER A 554 -20.25 -14.57 3.17
N PRO A 555 -19.60 -15.05 2.10
CA PRO A 555 -20.27 -16.03 1.26
C PRO A 555 -20.76 -17.11 2.22
N GLU A 556 -21.98 -17.62 2.02
CA GLU A 556 -22.38 -18.86 2.67
C GLU A 556 -21.18 -19.79 2.58
N LYS A 557 -20.79 -20.38 3.72
CA LYS A 557 -19.66 -21.29 3.78
C LYS A 557 -19.87 -22.34 2.70
N VAL A 558 -19.21 -22.14 1.55
CA VAL A 558 -18.66 -23.24 0.79
C VAL A 558 -17.57 -23.76 1.70
N LEU A 559 -18.00 -24.56 2.68
CA LEU A 559 -17.17 -25.64 3.18
C LEU A 559 -16.61 -26.25 1.89
N LEU A 560 -15.31 -26.07 1.65
CA LEU A 560 -14.58 -26.87 0.70
C LEU A 560 -14.62 -28.30 1.24
N LYS A 561 -15.79 -28.94 1.11
CA LYS A 561 -15.89 -30.38 1.02
C LYS A 561 -15.03 -30.75 -0.17
N GLU A 562 -14.19 -31.75 0.01
CA GLU A 562 -13.33 -32.34 -1.03
C GLU A 562 -14.13 -32.96 -2.21
N GLU A 563 -15.44 -32.73 -2.28
CA GLU A 563 -16.34 -33.25 -3.30
C GLU A 563 -16.71 -32.14 -4.30
N GLY A 564 -16.00 -32.11 -5.43
CA GLY A 564 -16.48 -31.47 -6.66
C GLY A 564 -16.02 -30.04 -6.95
N MET A 565 -14.71 -29.75 -6.94
CA MET A 565 -14.21 -28.55 -7.63
C MET A 565 -14.43 -28.70 -9.16
N GLU A 566 -15.34 -27.92 -9.73
CA GLU A 566 -15.53 -27.84 -11.18
C GLU A 566 -14.23 -27.40 -11.87
N ILE A 567 -13.87 -28.09 -12.95
CA ILE A 567 -12.70 -27.77 -13.77
C ILE A 567 -13.00 -26.46 -14.54
N PRO A 568 -12.20 -25.39 -14.37
CA PRO A 568 -12.48 -24.11 -14.99
C PRO A 568 -12.34 -24.19 -16.51
N HIS A 569 -13.14 -23.42 -17.25
CA HIS A 569 -13.09 -23.33 -18.71
C HIS A 569 -12.33 -22.09 -19.22
N VAL A 570 -11.48 -22.21 -20.25
CA VAL A 570 -10.75 -21.09 -20.86
C VAL A 570 -10.90 -21.06 -22.39
N GLN A 571 -11.19 -19.89 -22.94
CA GLN A 571 -11.22 -19.68 -24.39
C GLN A 571 -9.87 -19.13 -24.86
N ILE A 572 -9.24 -19.81 -25.81
CA ILE A 572 -7.93 -19.49 -26.36
C ILE A 572 -8.12 -19.25 -27.87
N PRO A 573 -8.03 -17.99 -28.35
CA PRO A 573 -8.25 -17.70 -29.77
C PRO A 573 -7.27 -18.44 -30.70
N VAL A 574 -5.98 -18.36 -30.38
CA VAL A 574 -4.89 -19.04 -31.09
C VAL A 574 -3.87 -19.51 -30.06
N TRP A 575 -3.23 -20.66 -30.27
CA TRP A 575 -2.32 -21.25 -29.26
C TRP A 575 -1.16 -20.31 -28.90
N LYS A 576 -0.65 -19.58 -29.89
CA LYS A 576 0.39 -18.55 -29.72
C LYS A 576 0.00 -17.47 -28.70
N ASN A 577 -1.30 -17.28 -28.47
CA ASN A 577 -1.91 -16.24 -27.64
C ASN A 577 -2.33 -16.78 -26.25
N ILE A 578 -1.85 -17.96 -25.83
CA ILE A 578 -2.12 -18.52 -24.49
C ILE A 578 -1.69 -17.56 -23.35
N LEU A 579 -0.81 -16.61 -23.63
CA LEU A 579 -0.35 -15.59 -22.67
C LEU A 579 -0.89 -14.18 -22.94
N ASP A 580 -1.86 -14.01 -23.85
CA ASP A 580 -2.50 -12.73 -24.10
C ASP A 580 -3.27 -12.25 -22.86
N GLY A 581 -3.40 -10.93 -22.68
CA GLY A 581 -3.81 -10.32 -21.40
C GLY A 581 -5.07 -10.91 -20.76
N THR A 582 -6.11 -11.20 -21.53
CA THR A 582 -7.36 -11.80 -21.02
C THR A 582 -7.19 -13.27 -20.63
N VAL A 583 -6.54 -14.07 -21.49
CA VAL A 583 -6.27 -15.50 -21.24
C VAL A 583 -5.34 -15.67 -20.06
N ARG A 584 -4.25 -14.89 -20.02
CA ARG A 584 -3.28 -14.86 -18.93
C ARG A 584 -3.92 -14.51 -17.59
N GLN A 585 -4.76 -13.47 -17.53
CA GLN A 585 -5.47 -13.12 -16.30
C GLN A 585 -6.35 -14.25 -15.80
N LYS A 586 -7.03 -14.97 -16.70
CA LYS A 586 -7.85 -16.14 -16.34
C LYS A 586 -6.99 -17.29 -15.82
N LEU A 587 -5.84 -17.53 -16.46
CA LEU A 587 -4.87 -18.54 -16.03
C LEU A 587 -4.34 -18.24 -14.62
N GLU A 588 -3.90 -17.00 -14.36
CA GLU A 588 -3.31 -16.55 -13.10
C GLU A 588 -4.34 -16.46 -11.96
N LYS A 589 -5.57 -15.99 -12.23
CA LYS A 589 -6.58 -15.73 -11.18
C LYS A 589 -7.48 -16.92 -10.85
N GLN A 590 -7.75 -17.81 -11.81
CA GLN A 590 -8.75 -18.88 -11.64
C GLN A 590 -8.16 -20.27 -11.86
N VAL A 591 -7.45 -20.48 -12.98
CA VAL A 591 -7.04 -21.82 -13.40
C VAL A 591 -5.90 -22.38 -12.55
N PHE A 592 -4.76 -21.70 -12.47
CA PHE A 592 -3.61 -22.20 -11.71
C PHE A 592 -3.85 -22.30 -10.20
N PRO A 593 -4.52 -21.35 -9.52
CA PRO A 593 -4.86 -21.50 -8.12
C PRO A 593 -5.67 -22.78 -7.84
N SER A 594 -6.68 -23.06 -8.67
CA SER A 594 -7.50 -24.28 -8.56
C SER A 594 -6.68 -25.55 -8.82
N TYR A 595 -5.87 -25.57 -9.88
CA TYR A 595 -5.02 -26.71 -10.23
C TYR A 595 -3.96 -27.01 -9.17
N LEU A 596 -3.28 -25.98 -8.64
CA LEU A 596 -2.26 -26.15 -7.60
C LEU A 596 -2.87 -26.70 -6.30
N ALA A 597 -4.06 -26.23 -5.92
CA ALA A 597 -4.75 -26.70 -4.72
C ALA A 597 -5.06 -28.21 -4.77
N ARG A 598 -5.46 -28.75 -5.94
CA ARG A 598 -5.73 -30.19 -6.12
C ARG A 598 -4.48 -31.04 -6.36
N SER A 599 -3.38 -30.44 -6.80
CA SER A 599 -2.15 -31.15 -7.16
C SER A 599 -1.49 -31.80 -5.93
N ARG A 600 -1.22 -33.11 -5.99
CA ARG A 600 -0.56 -33.85 -4.87
C ARG A 600 0.82 -33.31 -4.51
N TRP A 601 1.59 -32.90 -5.52
CA TRP A 601 2.96 -32.39 -5.39
C TRP A 601 3.07 -30.94 -4.88
N PHE A 602 1.96 -30.22 -4.72
CA PHE A 602 1.98 -28.84 -4.25
C PHE A 602 2.33 -28.77 -2.76
N ALA A 603 3.51 -28.23 -2.42
CA ALA A 603 3.99 -28.14 -1.04
C ALA A 603 3.27 -27.07 -0.20
N GLY A 604 2.56 -26.14 -0.85
CA GLY A 604 1.87 -25.02 -0.20
C GLY A 604 0.48 -25.32 0.36
N LYS A 605 0.02 -26.58 0.42
CA LYS A 605 -1.35 -26.96 0.82
C LYS A 605 -1.80 -26.49 2.21
N ALA A 606 -0.86 -26.26 3.11
CA ALA A 606 -1.17 -25.75 4.44
C ALA A 606 -1.39 -24.21 4.47
N LYS A 607 -1.01 -23.49 3.41
CA LYS A 607 -1.01 -22.03 3.31
C LYS A 607 -2.09 -21.54 2.34
N THR A 608 -2.65 -20.37 2.62
CA THR A 608 -3.63 -19.73 1.72
C THR A 608 -2.92 -19.00 0.58
N ILE A 609 -3.22 -19.38 -0.67
CA ILE A 609 -2.69 -18.71 -1.87
C ILE A 609 -3.32 -17.31 -1.98
N ARG A 610 -2.47 -16.26 -1.96
CA ARG A 610 -2.87 -14.86 -2.18
C ARG A 610 -2.91 -14.52 -3.66
N SER A 611 -1.92 -14.97 -4.43
CA SER A 611 -1.85 -14.76 -5.87
C SER A 611 -0.92 -15.77 -6.55
N VAL A 612 -1.17 -16.03 -7.83
CA VAL A 612 -0.30 -16.80 -8.72
C VAL A 612 0.04 -15.91 -9.92
N SER A 613 1.30 -15.90 -10.34
CA SER A 613 1.75 -15.15 -11.52
C SER A 613 2.67 -15.99 -12.40
N ILE A 614 2.52 -15.89 -13.72
CA ILE A 614 3.35 -16.58 -14.71
C ILE A 614 4.55 -15.68 -15.02
N PHE A 615 5.71 -15.92 -14.41
CA PHE A 615 6.86 -15.05 -14.66
C PHE A 615 7.62 -15.44 -15.95
N GLU A 616 7.60 -16.73 -16.31
CA GLU A 616 8.21 -17.27 -17.54
C GLU A 616 7.33 -18.35 -18.18
N SER A 617 7.37 -18.41 -19.51
CA SER A 617 6.69 -19.43 -20.31
C SER A 617 7.46 -19.66 -21.61
N ILE A 618 7.98 -20.87 -21.81
CA ILE A 618 8.87 -21.19 -22.93
C ILE A 618 8.19 -22.20 -23.85
N PRO A 619 7.94 -21.87 -25.13
CA PRO A 619 7.36 -22.80 -26.08
C PRO A 619 8.35 -23.92 -26.40
N VAL A 620 7.93 -25.17 -26.22
CA VAL A 620 8.74 -26.33 -26.59
C VAL A 620 8.43 -26.63 -28.05
N GLN A 621 9.39 -26.42 -28.96
CA GLN A 621 9.18 -26.59 -30.40
C GLN A 621 9.75 -27.93 -30.91
N LYS A 622 8.85 -28.88 -31.19
CA LYS A 622 9.12 -30.01 -32.09
C LYS A 622 7.82 -30.25 -32.87
N ASN A 623 7.83 -29.98 -34.18
CA ASN A 623 6.71 -30.24 -35.11
C ASN A 623 5.30 -29.88 -34.59
N ASN A 624 4.97 -28.58 -34.48
CA ASN A 624 3.61 -28.12 -34.11
C ASN A 624 3.13 -28.45 -32.67
N SER A 625 4.04 -28.75 -31.75
CA SER A 625 3.70 -29.00 -30.33
C SER A 625 2.98 -27.82 -29.67
N ARG A 626 1.79 -28.09 -29.12
CA ARG A 626 0.99 -27.14 -28.32
C ARG A 626 1.39 -27.22 -26.85
N THR A 627 2.67 -26.98 -26.57
CA THR A 627 3.25 -27.21 -25.25
C THR A 627 4.15 -26.05 -24.81
N HIS A 628 3.89 -25.52 -23.62
CA HIS A 628 4.66 -24.45 -22.99
C HIS A 628 5.21 -24.93 -21.65
N TYR A 629 6.50 -24.73 -21.41
CA TYR A 629 7.11 -24.93 -20.10
C TYR A 629 6.94 -23.65 -19.28
N MET A 630 6.03 -23.63 -18.30
CA MET A 630 5.73 -22.42 -17.51
C MET A 630 6.38 -22.46 -16.13
N LEU A 631 6.86 -21.31 -15.67
CA LEU A 631 7.30 -21.09 -14.30
C LEU A 631 6.38 -20.07 -13.62
N LEU A 632 5.85 -20.47 -12.47
CA LEU A 632 4.87 -19.73 -11.69
C LEU A 632 5.50 -19.21 -10.40
N SER A 633 5.16 -18.00 -9.99
CA SER A 633 5.41 -17.50 -8.64
C SER A 633 4.10 -17.50 -7.86
N VAL A 634 4.09 -18.19 -6.72
CA VAL A 634 2.94 -18.36 -5.83
C VAL A 634 3.21 -17.59 -4.56
N THR A 635 2.39 -16.57 -4.30
CA THR A 635 2.46 -15.77 -3.07
C THR A 635 1.36 -16.22 -2.13
N TYR A 636 1.67 -16.32 -0.84
CA TYR A 636 0.74 -16.72 0.21
C TYR A 636 0.34 -15.53 1.09
N THR A 637 -0.70 -15.69 1.90
CA THR A 637 -1.03 -14.72 2.97
C THR A 637 0.05 -14.70 4.07
N GLU A 638 0.79 -15.80 4.22
CA GLU A 638 1.85 -15.97 5.22
C GLU A 638 3.10 -16.66 4.64
N GLY A 639 4.28 -16.17 5.05
CA GLY A 639 5.59 -16.67 4.62
C GLY A 639 6.06 -16.16 3.26
N SER A 640 7.24 -16.63 2.83
CA SER A 640 7.86 -16.21 1.56
C SER A 640 7.15 -16.81 0.33
N PRO A 641 7.19 -16.13 -0.83
CA PRO A 641 6.72 -16.68 -2.11
C PRO A 641 7.52 -17.92 -2.53
N ASP A 642 6.86 -18.85 -3.21
CA ASP A 642 7.47 -20.05 -3.80
C ASP A 642 7.46 -19.98 -5.34
N MET A 643 8.46 -20.57 -6.00
CA MET A 643 8.44 -20.76 -7.45
C MET A 643 8.11 -22.21 -7.81
N TYR A 644 7.28 -22.40 -8.83
CA TYR A 644 6.83 -23.71 -9.29
C TYR A 644 7.02 -23.89 -10.80
N SER A 645 7.39 -25.10 -11.21
CA SER A 645 7.47 -25.53 -12.60
C SER A 645 6.20 -26.30 -12.99
N VAL A 646 5.46 -25.76 -13.95
CA VAL A 646 4.20 -26.32 -14.45
C VAL A 646 4.19 -26.27 -15.97
N PRO A 647 4.64 -27.33 -16.66
CA PRO A 647 4.45 -27.46 -18.09
C PRO A 647 2.96 -27.60 -18.42
N VAL A 648 2.51 -26.96 -19.50
CA VAL A 648 1.11 -26.94 -19.93
C VAL A 648 1.04 -27.35 -21.40
N SER A 649 0.18 -28.32 -21.67
CA SER A 649 -0.11 -28.84 -23.01
C SER A 649 -1.61 -28.77 -23.31
N PHE A 650 -1.97 -28.76 -24.59
CA PHE A 650 -3.37 -28.83 -25.05
C PHE A 650 -3.64 -30.09 -25.86
N ALA A 651 -4.67 -30.83 -25.46
CA ALA A 651 -5.16 -32.05 -26.10
C ALA A 651 -6.64 -31.89 -26.52
N PHE A 652 -7.03 -32.58 -27.59
CA PHE A 652 -8.37 -32.56 -28.19
C PHE A 652 -8.63 -33.90 -28.89
N GLY A 653 -9.90 -34.29 -29.07
CA GLY A 653 -10.24 -35.52 -29.78
C GLY A 653 -9.77 -36.78 -29.05
N GLU A 654 -9.07 -37.70 -29.73
CA GLU A 654 -8.59 -38.96 -29.12
C GLU A 654 -7.59 -38.71 -27.97
N GLU A 655 -6.69 -37.73 -28.11
CA GLU A 655 -5.70 -37.37 -27.08
C GLU A 655 -6.38 -36.94 -25.78
N GLU A 656 -7.44 -36.15 -25.88
CA GLU A 656 -8.25 -35.73 -24.74
C GLU A 656 -8.89 -36.94 -24.05
N GLY A 657 -9.47 -37.85 -24.82
CA GLY A 657 -10.12 -39.07 -24.31
C GLY A 657 -9.15 -39.95 -23.52
N GLU A 658 -7.91 -40.11 -24.00
CA GLU A 658 -6.88 -40.88 -23.29
C GLU A 658 -6.47 -40.23 -21.96
N ILE A 659 -6.23 -38.90 -21.95
CA ILE A 659 -5.83 -38.18 -20.73
C ILE A 659 -6.95 -38.22 -19.69
N ARG A 660 -8.21 -38.01 -20.08
CA ARG A 660 -9.35 -38.08 -19.15
C ARG A 660 -9.52 -39.46 -18.53
N LYS A 661 -9.24 -40.53 -19.30
CA LYS A 661 -9.38 -41.91 -18.83
C LYS A 661 -8.24 -42.35 -17.92
N ASN A 662 -7.00 -42.02 -18.30
CA ASN A 662 -5.80 -42.57 -17.66
C ASN A 662 -5.21 -41.64 -16.59
N HIS A 663 -5.39 -40.32 -16.75
CA HIS A 663 -4.74 -39.28 -15.94
C HIS A 663 -5.65 -38.07 -15.65
N PRO A 664 -6.88 -38.26 -15.15
CA PRO A 664 -7.84 -37.16 -14.92
C PRO A 664 -7.30 -36.09 -13.94
N GLU A 665 -6.41 -36.46 -13.02
CA GLU A 665 -5.78 -35.56 -12.06
C GLU A 665 -4.85 -34.51 -12.70
N THR A 666 -4.44 -34.73 -13.95
CA THR A 666 -3.50 -33.86 -14.69
C THR A 666 -4.21 -32.75 -15.45
N ILE A 667 -5.54 -32.83 -15.57
CA ILE A 667 -6.32 -31.80 -16.25
C ILE A 667 -6.17 -30.51 -15.46
N ILE A 668 -5.83 -29.42 -16.15
CA ILE A 668 -5.65 -28.06 -15.61
C ILE A 668 -6.94 -27.26 -15.81
N ALA A 669 -7.50 -27.27 -17.02
CA ALA A 669 -8.72 -26.57 -17.39
C ALA A 669 -9.40 -27.21 -18.61
N GLU A 670 -10.72 -27.04 -18.72
CA GLU A 670 -11.43 -27.19 -19.99
C GLU A 670 -11.01 -26.05 -20.92
N ALA A 671 -10.83 -26.29 -22.21
CA ALA A 671 -10.39 -25.24 -23.13
C ALA A 671 -10.99 -25.33 -24.53
N THR A 672 -11.32 -24.18 -25.10
CA THR A 672 -11.65 -24.06 -26.53
C THR A 672 -10.51 -23.36 -27.25
N LEU A 673 -9.86 -24.04 -28.19
CA LEU A 673 -8.78 -23.53 -29.01
C LEU A 673 -9.22 -23.46 -30.48
N ASP A 674 -9.25 -22.26 -31.07
CA ASP A 674 -9.63 -22.05 -32.47
C ASP A 674 -10.95 -22.76 -32.86
N GLY A 675 -11.96 -22.64 -31.98
CA GLY A 675 -13.27 -23.27 -32.15
C GLY A 675 -13.34 -24.77 -31.82
N SER A 676 -12.21 -25.42 -31.55
CA SER A 676 -12.14 -26.83 -31.15
C SER A 676 -12.12 -26.97 -29.64
N ASN A 677 -13.04 -27.76 -29.08
CA ASN A 677 -13.05 -28.08 -27.65
C ASN A 677 -11.97 -29.13 -27.33
N GLY A 678 -11.37 -28.99 -26.16
CA GLY A 678 -10.34 -29.88 -25.63
C GLY A 678 -10.00 -29.51 -24.18
N ILE A 679 -8.81 -29.88 -23.74
CA ILE A 679 -8.33 -29.66 -22.38
C ILE A 679 -6.93 -29.06 -22.35
N LEU A 680 -6.67 -28.19 -21.37
CA LEU A 680 -5.33 -27.92 -20.87
C LEU A 680 -5.00 -28.97 -19.81
N TYR A 681 -3.82 -29.58 -19.91
CA TYR A 681 -3.34 -30.58 -18.96
C TYR A 681 -1.85 -30.38 -18.64
N ASP A 682 -1.39 -31.05 -17.58
CA ASP A 682 0.02 -31.03 -17.16
C ASP A 682 0.90 -31.64 -18.24
N GLY A 683 1.67 -30.78 -18.91
CA GLY A 683 2.47 -31.15 -20.08
C GLY A 683 3.58 -32.15 -19.78
N VAL A 684 3.87 -32.48 -18.52
CA VAL A 684 4.78 -33.58 -18.18
C VAL A 684 4.29 -34.92 -18.72
N TYR A 685 2.98 -35.07 -18.90
CA TYR A 685 2.35 -36.25 -19.50
C TYR A 685 2.33 -36.23 -21.03
N ASP A 686 2.76 -35.13 -21.67
CA ASP A 686 2.92 -35.05 -23.12
C ASP A 686 4.20 -35.80 -23.57
N PRO A 687 4.08 -36.86 -24.38
CA PRO A 687 5.24 -37.59 -24.91
C PRO A 687 6.22 -36.69 -25.68
N LEU A 688 5.74 -35.62 -26.33
CA LEU A 688 6.59 -34.67 -27.05
C LEU A 688 7.45 -33.87 -26.08
N LEU A 689 6.91 -33.46 -24.92
CA LEU A 689 7.69 -32.79 -23.89
C LEU A 689 8.74 -33.74 -23.32
N GLN A 690 8.35 -34.96 -22.97
CA GLN A 690 9.28 -35.96 -22.42
C GLN A 690 10.47 -36.19 -23.38
N SER A 691 10.20 -36.38 -24.67
CA SER A 691 11.24 -36.49 -25.70
C SER A 691 12.09 -35.22 -25.80
N ALA A 692 11.47 -34.04 -25.73
CA ALA A 692 12.17 -32.76 -25.83
C ALA A 692 13.13 -32.53 -24.64
N LEU A 693 12.72 -32.85 -23.41
CA LEU A 693 13.56 -32.73 -22.22
C LEU A 693 14.82 -33.60 -22.30
N LEU A 694 14.69 -34.83 -22.81
CA LEU A 694 15.84 -35.69 -23.07
C LEU A 694 16.73 -35.14 -24.20
N ASP A 695 16.14 -34.67 -25.30
CA ASP A 695 16.86 -34.05 -26.42
C ASP A 695 17.67 -32.81 -25.97
N ILE A 696 17.13 -32.01 -25.05
CA ILE A 696 17.80 -30.84 -24.47
C ILE A 696 19.12 -31.25 -23.81
N LEU A 697 19.10 -32.33 -23.03
CA LEU A 697 20.30 -32.86 -22.38
C LEU A 697 21.29 -33.43 -23.40
N LEU A 698 20.85 -34.40 -24.21
CA LEU A 698 21.73 -35.21 -25.06
C LEU A 698 22.35 -34.41 -26.19
N LYS A 699 21.57 -33.54 -26.82
CA LYS A 699 22.01 -32.70 -27.94
C LYS A 699 22.55 -31.35 -27.48
N LYS A 700 22.66 -31.13 -26.16
CA LYS A 700 23.05 -29.85 -25.55
C LYS A 700 22.26 -28.67 -26.12
N LYS A 701 20.97 -28.88 -26.41
CA LYS A 701 20.11 -27.85 -27.00
C LYS A 701 19.77 -26.81 -25.94
N ARG A 702 19.56 -25.59 -26.39
CA ARG A 702 19.08 -24.47 -25.58
C ARG A 702 17.80 -23.94 -26.18
N ILE A 703 16.70 -23.98 -25.43
CA ILE A 703 15.41 -23.41 -25.84
C ILE A 703 15.32 -22.03 -25.22
N LYS A 704 15.31 -20.99 -26.06
CA LYS A 704 15.31 -19.58 -25.63
C LYS A 704 13.91 -18.99 -25.79
N ASN A 705 13.56 -18.09 -24.88
CA ASN A 705 12.49 -17.11 -25.05
C ASN A 705 13.04 -15.69 -24.75
N SER A 706 12.20 -14.65 -24.81
CA SER A 706 12.60 -13.25 -24.63
C SER A 706 13.18 -12.93 -23.24
N LYS A 707 12.88 -13.73 -22.21
CA LYS A 707 13.31 -13.48 -20.82
C LYS A 707 14.43 -14.41 -20.37
N GLY A 708 14.31 -15.72 -20.60
CA GLY A 708 15.35 -16.68 -20.24
C GLY A 708 15.48 -17.86 -21.21
N ALA A 709 16.19 -18.89 -20.76
CA ALA A 709 16.40 -20.11 -21.54
C ALA A 709 16.51 -21.36 -20.67
N ILE A 710 15.95 -22.46 -21.17
CA ILE A 710 16.17 -23.81 -20.63
C ILE A 710 17.30 -24.47 -21.41
N TYR A 711 18.24 -25.09 -20.70
CA TYR A 711 19.35 -25.83 -21.30
C TYR A 711 19.72 -27.07 -20.48
N GLY A 712 20.33 -28.03 -21.16
CA GLY A 712 20.84 -29.25 -20.54
C GLY A 712 22.30 -29.12 -20.13
N VAL A 713 22.63 -29.60 -18.95
CA VAL A 713 24.00 -29.70 -18.41
C VAL A 713 24.40 -31.18 -18.32
N PRO A 714 25.06 -31.75 -19.33
CA PRO A 714 25.49 -33.15 -19.29
C PRO A 714 26.61 -33.36 -18.28
N GLY A 715 26.49 -34.41 -17.47
CA GLY A 715 27.53 -34.89 -16.56
C GLY A 715 28.63 -35.69 -17.26
N ARG A 716 29.62 -36.14 -16.50
CA ARG A 716 30.73 -36.96 -17.02
C ARG A 716 30.26 -38.30 -17.60
N GLU A 717 29.27 -38.92 -16.96
CA GLU A 717 28.76 -40.24 -17.37
C GLU A 717 27.83 -40.17 -18.60
N THR A 718 27.32 -38.98 -19.00
CA THR A 718 26.44 -38.87 -20.19
C THR A 718 27.11 -39.41 -21.45
N LYS A 719 28.43 -39.21 -21.59
CA LYS A 719 29.20 -39.65 -22.76
C LYS A 719 29.31 -41.17 -22.89
N LYS A 720 29.07 -41.92 -21.81
CA LYS A 720 29.15 -43.38 -21.78
C LYS A 720 27.83 -44.06 -22.11
N LEU A 721 26.75 -43.28 -22.24
CA LEU A 721 25.43 -43.81 -22.56
C LEU A 721 25.35 -44.19 -24.04
N VAL A 722 24.93 -45.42 -24.29
CA VAL A 722 24.54 -45.89 -25.62
C VAL A 722 23.02 -45.74 -25.70
N ILE A 723 22.57 -44.84 -26.55
CA ILE A 723 21.16 -44.42 -26.62
C ILE A 723 20.54 -45.04 -27.86
N PRO A 724 19.52 -45.92 -27.72
CA PRO A 724 18.79 -46.47 -28.86
C PRO A 724 18.14 -45.37 -29.70
N GLU A 725 17.91 -45.63 -31.00
CA GLU A 725 17.26 -44.66 -31.89
C GLU A 725 15.85 -44.26 -31.41
N LYS A 726 15.16 -45.16 -30.70
CA LYS A 726 13.85 -44.92 -30.10
C LYS A 726 13.89 -45.31 -28.63
N LEU A 727 13.56 -44.34 -27.78
CA LEU A 727 13.36 -44.50 -26.34
C LEU A 727 11.90 -44.21 -26.02
N ASN A 728 11.23 -45.10 -25.30
CA ASN A 728 9.90 -44.81 -24.76
C ASN A 728 10.04 -44.12 -23.40
N SER A 729 9.15 -43.18 -23.14
CA SER A 729 9.08 -42.48 -21.85
C SER A 729 7.75 -42.74 -21.16
N ARG A 730 7.79 -42.84 -19.82
CA ARG A 730 6.58 -42.94 -18.99
C ARG A 730 6.75 -42.16 -17.68
N VAL A 731 5.66 -41.56 -17.21
CA VAL A 731 5.62 -40.90 -15.90
C VAL A 731 5.34 -41.94 -14.82
N LEU A 732 6.03 -41.88 -13.68
CA LEU A 732 5.81 -42.78 -12.55
C LEU A 732 4.70 -42.24 -11.63
N GLN A 733 3.72 -43.08 -11.27
CA GLN A 733 2.54 -42.69 -10.47
C GLN A 733 2.81 -42.53 -8.96
N ALA A 734 4.02 -42.83 -8.49
CA ALA A 734 4.31 -43.02 -7.06
C ALA A 734 5.07 -41.83 -6.42
N GLU A 735 4.56 -40.58 -6.48
CA GLU A 735 5.31 -39.45 -5.89
C GLU A 735 4.49 -38.39 -5.14
N GLN A 736 5.10 -37.85 -4.06
CA GLN A 736 4.50 -36.89 -3.14
C GLN A 736 4.93 -35.42 -3.33
N SER A 737 6.04 -35.11 -4.02
CA SER A 737 6.56 -33.73 -4.11
C SER A 737 7.21 -33.30 -5.43
N ASN A 738 7.66 -34.25 -6.27
CA ASN A 738 8.24 -34.01 -7.60
C ASN A 738 7.57 -34.93 -8.62
N THR A 739 7.99 -34.87 -9.89
CA THR A 739 7.49 -35.80 -10.92
C THR A 739 8.65 -36.51 -11.60
N SER A 740 8.61 -37.83 -11.61
CA SER A 740 9.65 -38.64 -12.24
C SER A 740 9.23 -39.23 -13.58
N ILE A 741 10.11 -39.13 -14.56
CA ILE A 741 9.96 -39.65 -15.92
C ILE A 741 11.03 -40.72 -16.13
N LEU A 742 10.59 -41.92 -16.48
CA LEU A 742 11.45 -43.03 -16.85
C LEU A 742 11.61 -43.07 -18.38
N TYR A 743 12.83 -43.23 -18.87
CA TYR A 743 13.14 -43.48 -20.29
C TYR A 743 13.66 -44.91 -20.45
N ASP A 744 12.76 -45.80 -20.84
CA ASP A 744 12.93 -47.27 -20.80
C ASP A 744 13.67 -47.73 -19.52
N GLU A 745 14.60 -48.67 -19.61
CA GLU A 745 15.41 -49.13 -18.48
C GLU A 745 16.80 -48.47 -18.47
N LEU A 746 16.91 -47.27 -19.02
CA LEU A 746 18.20 -46.57 -19.20
C LEU A 746 18.34 -45.36 -18.30
N LEU A 747 17.35 -44.46 -18.31
CA LEU A 747 17.46 -43.16 -17.63
C LEU A 747 16.23 -42.85 -16.80
N PHE A 748 16.48 -42.10 -15.74
CA PHE A 748 15.47 -41.60 -14.81
C PHE A 748 15.63 -40.08 -14.68
N LEU A 749 14.60 -39.31 -15.02
CA LEU A 749 14.55 -37.86 -14.81
C LEU A 749 13.65 -37.56 -13.62
N LYS A 750 14.21 -36.94 -12.58
CA LYS A 750 13.44 -36.28 -11.52
C LYS A 750 13.18 -34.83 -11.93
N LEU A 751 11.96 -34.50 -12.33
CA LEU A 751 11.53 -33.14 -12.64
C LEU A 751 11.13 -32.42 -11.35
N LEU A 752 11.78 -31.29 -11.08
CA LEU A 752 11.56 -30.51 -9.87
C LEU A 752 10.31 -29.64 -10.03
N ARG A 753 9.30 -29.87 -9.18
CA ARG A 753 8.04 -29.10 -9.21
C ARG A 753 8.17 -27.78 -8.48
N LYS A 754 8.74 -27.79 -7.28
CA LYS A 754 9.11 -26.57 -6.55
C LYS A 754 10.56 -26.25 -6.86
N VAL A 755 10.82 -25.07 -7.40
CA VAL A 755 12.14 -24.64 -7.85
C VAL A 755 12.57 -23.38 -7.10
N ALA A 756 13.88 -23.15 -7.00
CA ALA A 756 14.45 -21.99 -6.32
C ALA A 756 15.73 -21.55 -7.05
N GLU A 757 16.06 -20.27 -6.91
CA GLU A 757 17.35 -19.77 -7.35
C GLU A 757 18.47 -20.38 -6.50
N GLY A 758 19.55 -20.79 -7.17
CA GLY A 758 20.74 -21.32 -6.52
C GLY A 758 20.92 -22.83 -6.70
N ILE A 759 21.97 -23.35 -6.05
CA ILE A 759 22.34 -24.75 -6.15
C ILE A 759 21.27 -25.63 -5.49
N ASN A 760 20.68 -26.53 -6.27
CA ASN A 760 19.75 -27.53 -5.75
C ASN A 760 20.52 -28.68 -5.07
N PRO A 761 20.21 -29.04 -3.81
CA PRO A 761 20.94 -30.07 -3.08
C PRO A 761 20.94 -31.46 -3.76
N ASP A 762 19.82 -31.87 -4.37
CA ASP A 762 19.73 -33.17 -5.05
C ASP A 762 20.69 -33.22 -6.24
N LEU A 763 20.83 -32.10 -6.96
CA LEU A 763 21.77 -31.96 -8.07
C LEU A 763 23.22 -31.92 -7.57
N GLU A 764 23.52 -31.14 -6.53
CA GLU A 764 24.87 -30.98 -6.01
C GLU A 764 25.42 -32.28 -5.44
N ILE A 765 24.64 -32.95 -4.59
CA ILE A 765 25.01 -34.18 -3.91
C ILE A 765 25.18 -35.32 -4.92
N SER A 766 24.24 -35.52 -5.84
CA SER A 766 24.32 -36.62 -6.81
C SER A 766 25.52 -36.46 -7.76
N ARG A 767 25.74 -35.22 -8.23
CA ARG A 767 26.90 -34.88 -9.06
C ARG A 767 28.21 -35.06 -8.31
N PHE A 768 28.30 -34.60 -7.06
CA PHE A 768 29.52 -34.76 -6.26
C PHE A 768 29.84 -36.24 -6.02
N LEU A 769 28.86 -37.02 -5.57
CA LEU A 769 29.04 -38.47 -5.34
C LEU A 769 29.52 -39.18 -6.61
N THR A 770 28.95 -38.85 -7.77
CA THR A 770 29.29 -39.49 -9.04
C THR A 770 30.62 -39.01 -9.63
N GLU A 771 30.87 -37.69 -9.65
CA GLU A 771 31.98 -37.11 -10.42
C GLU A 771 33.24 -36.85 -9.59
N LYS A 772 33.13 -36.77 -8.25
CA LYS A 772 34.21 -36.38 -7.34
C LYS A 772 34.60 -37.46 -6.34
N THR A 773 33.70 -38.38 -6.00
CA THR A 773 33.96 -39.46 -5.03
C THR A 773 34.08 -40.83 -5.70
N ARG A 774 34.36 -41.87 -4.90
CA ARG A 774 34.33 -43.28 -5.33
C ARG A 774 33.08 -44.03 -4.84
N PHE A 775 32.02 -43.33 -4.46
CA PHE A 775 30.82 -43.96 -3.93
C PHE A 775 30.00 -44.62 -5.05
N LEU A 776 29.90 -45.95 -5.03
CA LEU A 776 29.26 -46.75 -6.09
C LEU A 776 27.80 -47.14 -5.79
N HIS A 777 27.29 -46.84 -4.59
CA HIS A 777 25.99 -47.32 -4.12
C HIS A 777 24.89 -46.26 -4.24
N THR A 778 25.00 -45.37 -5.23
CA THR A 778 23.98 -44.40 -5.61
C THR A 778 23.80 -44.41 -7.13
N PRO A 779 22.60 -44.19 -7.66
CA PRO A 779 22.40 -44.00 -9.09
C PRO A 779 23.31 -42.89 -9.61
N ARG A 780 24.11 -43.19 -10.65
CA ARG A 780 25.03 -42.22 -11.25
C ARG A 780 24.27 -41.02 -11.80
N TYR A 781 24.78 -39.84 -11.50
CA TYR A 781 24.36 -38.58 -12.10
C TYR A 781 24.73 -38.56 -13.59
N ILE A 782 23.72 -38.42 -14.43
CA ILE A 782 23.86 -38.32 -15.88
C ILE A 782 23.87 -36.88 -16.34
N GLY A 783 23.10 -35.99 -15.73
CA GLY A 783 23.00 -34.60 -16.16
C GLY A 783 21.84 -33.85 -15.53
N ALA A 784 21.67 -32.58 -15.88
CA ALA A 784 20.61 -31.74 -15.34
C ALA A 784 19.93 -30.88 -16.40
N LEU A 785 18.73 -30.42 -16.08
CA LEU A 785 18.02 -29.36 -16.78
C LEU A 785 18.06 -28.11 -15.91
N GLU A 786 18.49 -27.00 -16.49
CA GLU A 786 18.58 -25.72 -15.80
C GLU A 786 17.87 -24.62 -16.59
N TYR A 787 17.39 -23.63 -15.86
CA TYR A 787 16.85 -22.38 -16.38
C TYR A 787 17.71 -21.20 -15.93
N ASN A 788 18.00 -20.28 -16.85
CA ASN A 788 18.71 -19.05 -16.54
C ASN A 788 18.13 -17.85 -17.31
N THR A 789 18.21 -16.66 -16.71
CA THR A 789 17.79 -15.35 -17.24
C THR A 789 18.79 -14.30 -16.76
N PRO A 790 19.04 -13.21 -17.51
CA PRO A 790 19.92 -12.11 -17.07
C PRO A 790 19.55 -11.49 -15.72
N SER A 791 18.32 -11.68 -15.24
CA SER A 791 17.83 -11.15 -13.96
C SER A 791 18.17 -12.03 -12.75
N LEU A 792 18.61 -13.27 -12.94
CA LEU A 792 18.99 -14.18 -11.85
C LEU A 792 20.52 -14.22 -11.70
N SER A 793 20.99 -14.30 -10.47
CA SER A 793 22.42 -14.39 -10.14
C SER A 793 22.95 -15.81 -10.30
N GLN A 794 22.09 -16.82 -10.09
CA GLN A 794 22.40 -18.24 -10.26
C GLN A 794 21.31 -18.96 -11.07
N PRO A 795 21.64 -20.05 -11.78
CA PRO A 795 20.65 -20.85 -12.50
C PRO A 795 19.69 -21.55 -11.53
N VAL A 796 18.52 -21.88 -12.05
CA VAL A 796 17.48 -22.65 -11.36
C VAL A 796 17.49 -24.08 -11.89
N ALA A 797 17.68 -25.07 -11.03
CA ALA A 797 17.54 -26.47 -11.42
C ALA A 797 16.07 -26.81 -11.69
N LEU A 798 15.78 -27.33 -12.87
CA LEU A 798 14.44 -27.78 -13.28
C LEU A 798 14.29 -29.29 -13.22
N GLY A 799 15.39 -30.04 -13.31
CA GLY A 799 15.35 -31.50 -13.20
C GLY A 799 16.72 -32.13 -13.23
N VAL A 800 16.81 -33.37 -12.72
CA VAL A 800 18.06 -34.12 -12.58
C VAL A 800 17.90 -35.50 -13.22
N PHE A 801 18.80 -35.84 -14.13
CA PHE A 801 18.90 -37.14 -14.78
C PHE A 801 19.87 -38.06 -14.03
N HIS A 802 19.42 -39.27 -13.76
CA HIS A 802 20.20 -40.36 -13.20
C HIS A 802 20.12 -41.59 -14.11
N GLU A 803 21.06 -42.51 -13.93
CA GLU A 803 20.92 -43.86 -14.48
C GLU A 803 19.71 -44.55 -13.86
N TYR A 804 19.03 -45.40 -14.64
CA TYR A 804 18.01 -46.27 -14.09
C TYR A 804 18.67 -47.43 -13.33
N VAL A 805 18.21 -47.67 -12.09
CA VAL A 805 18.61 -48.82 -11.30
C VAL A 805 17.41 -49.75 -11.14
N PRO A 806 17.43 -50.96 -11.75
CA PRO A 806 16.39 -51.95 -11.56
C PRO A 806 16.21 -52.26 -10.08
N ASN A 807 14.99 -52.21 -9.60
CA ASN A 807 14.66 -52.48 -8.20
C ASN A 807 13.30 -53.19 -8.10
N GLN A 808 13.10 -53.93 -7.01
CA GLN A 808 11.85 -54.60 -6.69
C GLN A 808 11.28 -53.99 -5.40
N GLY A 809 10.62 -52.84 -5.55
CA GLY A 809 9.97 -52.13 -4.45
C GLY A 809 10.90 -51.19 -3.68
N SER A 810 10.36 -50.65 -2.58
CA SER A 810 11.06 -49.69 -1.71
C SER A 810 11.42 -50.30 -0.36
N ALA A 811 12.45 -49.76 0.29
CA ALA A 811 12.78 -50.12 1.67
C ALA A 811 11.56 -50.00 2.60
N TRP A 812 10.68 -49.02 2.37
CA TRP A 812 9.42 -48.88 3.11
C TRP A 812 8.48 -50.07 2.92
N SER A 813 8.25 -50.50 1.68
CA SER A 813 7.36 -51.62 1.37
C SER A 813 7.92 -52.93 1.92
N PHE A 814 9.25 -53.11 1.82
CA PHE A 814 9.97 -54.23 2.40
C PHE A 814 9.85 -54.24 3.94
N THR A 815 10.16 -53.12 4.60
CA THR A 815 9.99 -52.96 6.06
C THR A 815 8.55 -53.22 6.51
N ARG A 816 7.56 -52.69 5.80
CA ARG A 816 6.15 -52.92 6.14
C ARG A 816 5.79 -54.40 6.05
N SER A 817 6.20 -55.07 4.98
CA SER A 817 5.95 -56.51 4.80
C SER A 817 6.65 -57.34 5.90
N SER A 818 7.88 -56.96 6.28
CA SER A 818 8.60 -57.57 7.40
C SER A 818 7.94 -57.30 8.75
N LEU A 819 7.36 -56.11 8.96
CA LEU A 819 6.61 -55.78 10.16
C LEU A 819 5.29 -56.56 10.26
N ASP A 820 4.57 -56.69 9.15
CA ASP A 820 3.35 -57.50 9.08
C ASP A 820 3.67 -58.96 9.47
N HIS A 821 4.74 -59.52 8.91
CA HIS A 821 5.23 -60.86 9.28
C HIS A 821 5.67 -60.96 10.75
N PHE A 822 6.39 -59.96 11.27
CA PHE A 822 6.78 -59.88 12.67
C PHE A 822 5.54 -59.90 13.59
N PHE A 823 4.51 -59.12 13.28
CA PHE A 823 3.28 -59.11 14.08
C PHE A 823 2.53 -60.43 13.99
N ASP A 824 2.48 -61.08 12.83
CA ASP A 824 1.89 -62.42 12.68
C ASP A 824 2.62 -63.46 13.55
N VAL A 825 3.96 -63.44 13.57
CA VAL A 825 4.78 -64.34 14.41
C VAL A 825 4.50 -64.10 15.89
N VAL A 826 4.55 -62.84 16.34
CA VAL A 826 4.27 -62.44 17.74
C VAL A 826 2.85 -62.81 18.18
N LEU A 827 1.87 -62.76 17.27
CA LEU A 827 0.49 -63.16 17.55
C LEU A 827 0.29 -64.69 17.56
N SER A 828 1.13 -65.44 16.84
CA SER A 828 1.03 -66.89 16.69
C SER A 828 1.79 -67.71 17.74
N GLU A 829 2.88 -67.18 18.31
CA GLU A 829 3.67 -67.82 19.34
C GLU A 829 3.54 -67.10 20.70
N THR A 830 3.40 -67.84 21.79
CA THR A 830 3.61 -67.32 23.17
C THR A 830 5.11 -67.08 23.42
N ILE A 831 5.73 -66.19 22.66
CA ILE A 831 7.10 -65.73 22.93
C ILE A 831 7.03 -64.85 24.17
N ALA A 832 7.72 -65.23 25.24
CA ALA A 832 7.85 -64.38 26.40
C ALA A 832 8.52 -63.06 25.97
N SER A 833 7.79 -61.95 26.10
CA SER A 833 8.26 -60.63 25.67
C SER A 833 9.66 -60.38 26.21
N PRO A 834 10.70 -60.28 25.35
CA PRO A 834 12.04 -60.00 25.83
C PRO A 834 12.01 -58.67 26.58
N LYS A 835 12.62 -58.61 27.77
CA LYS A 835 12.75 -57.36 28.51
C LYS A 835 13.67 -56.43 27.71
N ALA A 836 13.08 -55.54 26.92
CA ALA A 836 13.82 -54.51 26.22
C ALA A 836 14.50 -53.60 27.26
N GLU A 837 15.84 -53.70 27.40
CA GLU A 837 16.60 -52.69 28.11
C GLU A 837 16.41 -51.34 27.40
N LYS A 838 16.15 -50.27 28.17
CA LYS A 838 16.08 -48.91 27.62
C LYS A 838 17.40 -48.59 26.93
N LEU A 839 17.37 -48.41 25.61
CA LEU A 839 18.48 -47.91 24.82
C LEU A 839 18.91 -46.53 25.35
N THR A 840 19.99 -46.47 26.11
CA THR A 840 20.64 -45.23 26.52
C THR A 840 21.70 -44.87 25.48
N PHE A 841 21.47 -43.78 24.74
CA PHE A 841 22.36 -43.27 23.68
C PHE A 841 23.73 -42.75 24.17
N THR A 842 24.17 -43.13 25.37
CA THR A 842 25.26 -42.47 26.10
C THR A 842 26.58 -43.25 26.17
N THR A 843 26.73 -44.41 25.50
CA THR A 843 27.99 -45.20 25.61
C THR A 843 28.53 -45.75 24.30
N LYS A 844 29.85 -45.63 24.15
CA LYS A 844 30.74 -46.07 23.05
C LYS A 844 30.79 -47.59 22.78
N THR A 845 29.73 -48.34 23.08
CA THR A 845 29.72 -49.79 22.90
C THR A 845 28.57 -50.18 21.97
N THR A 846 28.92 -50.57 20.75
CA THR A 846 28.08 -51.42 19.89
C THR A 846 27.87 -52.74 20.61
N LYS A 847 26.86 -52.82 21.49
CA LYS A 847 26.36 -54.12 21.97
C LYS A 847 25.77 -54.84 20.75
N GLU A 848 26.11 -56.11 20.56
CA GLU A 848 25.47 -56.95 19.55
C GLU A 848 23.97 -57.05 19.85
N VAL A 849 23.15 -57.00 18.79
CA VAL A 849 21.70 -57.17 18.93
C VAL A 849 21.44 -58.62 19.37
N PRO A 850 20.62 -58.86 20.41
CA PRO A 850 20.33 -60.21 20.88
C PRO A 850 19.80 -61.11 19.76
N ALA A 851 20.27 -62.37 19.71
CA ALA A 851 19.90 -63.33 18.66
C ALA A 851 18.37 -63.53 18.55
N GLU A 852 17.67 -63.55 19.70
CA GLU A 852 16.22 -63.65 19.79
C GLU A 852 15.48 -62.52 19.05
N LEU A 853 16.00 -61.29 19.10
CA LEU A 853 15.41 -60.15 18.39
C LEU A 853 15.68 -60.19 16.88
N ILE A 854 16.83 -60.74 16.48
CA ILE A 854 17.18 -60.93 15.06
C ILE A 854 16.28 -62.01 14.46
N GLU A 855 16.10 -63.13 15.16
CA GLU A 855 15.24 -64.25 14.74
C GLU A 855 13.78 -63.80 14.64
N THR A 856 13.25 -63.07 15.64
CA THR A 856 11.86 -62.58 15.62
C THR A 856 11.62 -61.53 14.52
N ALA A 857 12.57 -60.62 14.29
CA ALA A 857 12.46 -59.58 13.24
C ALA A 857 12.79 -60.10 11.82
N GLY A 858 13.33 -61.32 11.71
CA GLY A 858 13.79 -61.95 10.48
C GLY A 858 15.24 -61.61 10.14
N ASP A 859 16.09 -62.65 10.08
CA ASP A 859 17.53 -62.55 9.80
C ASP A 859 17.85 -61.73 8.53
N PHE A 860 17.09 -61.98 7.46
CA PHE A 860 17.30 -61.30 6.17
C PHE A 860 16.98 -59.80 6.26
N TYR A 861 15.92 -59.43 6.99
CA TYR A 861 15.57 -58.02 7.20
C TYR A 861 16.67 -57.29 7.98
N TYR A 862 17.18 -57.92 9.04
CA TYR A 862 18.26 -57.36 9.86
C TYR A 862 19.54 -57.09 9.05
N GLU A 863 20.03 -58.06 8.27
CA GLU A 863 21.22 -57.87 7.44
C GLU A 863 21.02 -56.79 6.38
N MET A 864 19.82 -56.66 5.80
CA MET A 864 19.50 -55.57 4.87
C MET A 864 19.52 -54.19 5.54
N MET A 865 18.99 -54.05 6.76
CA MET A 865 19.03 -52.79 7.51
C MET A 865 20.45 -52.43 7.95
N LYS A 866 21.25 -53.43 8.35
CA LYS A 866 22.67 -53.25 8.66
C LYS A 866 23.45 -52.79 7.43
N LEU A 867 23.23 -53.42 6.27
CA LEU A 867 23.83 -53.01 5.01
C LEU A 867 23.42 -51.58 4.64
N LEU A 868 22.14 -51.22 4.78
CA LEU A 868 21.65 -49.86 4.54
C LEU A 868 22.35 -48.83 5.44
N GLY A 869 22.50 -49.14 6.73
CA GLY A 869 23.25 -48.32 7.69
C GLY A 869 24.72 -48.17 7.29
N GLN A 870 25.37 -49.25 6.89
CA GLN A 870 26.75 -49.24 6.40
C GLN A 870 26.89 -48.37 5.14
N ARG A 871 26.03 -48.55 4.13
CA ARG A 871 26.06 -47.74 2.89
C ARG A 871 25.79 -46.27 3.17
N THR A 872 24.91 -45.98 4.12
CA THR A 872 24.65 -44.60 4.57
C THR A 872 25.91 -44.00 5.20
N ALA A 873 26.61 -44.73 6.07
CA ALA A 873 27.86 -44.25 6.67
C ALA A 873 28.97 -44.05 5.63
N GLU A 874 29.13 -44.99 4.69
CA GLU A 874 30.06 -44.87 3.56
C GLU A 874 29.75 -43.65 2.67
N MET A 875 28.47 -43.34 2.44
CA MET A 875 28.05 -42.13 1.73
C MET A 875 28.48 -40.86 2.47
N HIS A 876 28.30 -40.80 3.79
CA HIS A 876 28.76 -39.66 4.60
C HIS A 876 30.29 -39.51 4.54
N LEU A 877 31.04 -40.61 4.58
CA LEU A 877 32.50 -40.58 4.40
C LEU A 877 32.90 -40.08 3.02
N ALA A 878 32.15 -40.46 1.97
CA ALA A 878 32.38 -39.97 0.61
C ALA A 878 32.08 -38.46 0.49
N LEU A 879 30.97 -37.99 1.06
CA LEU A 879 30.62 -36.56 1.09
C LEU A 879 31.67 -35.73 1.84
N ALA A 880 32.25 -36.27 2.90
CA ALA A 880 33.30 -35.64 3.70
C ALA A 880 34.72 -35.76 3.10
N SER A 881 34.88 -36.32 1.90
CA SER A 881 36.21 -36.65 1.34
C SER A 881 36.94 -35.48 0.67
N ASP A 882 36.26 -34.38 0.34
CA ASP A 882 36.85 -33.20 -0.31
C ASP A 882 37.03 -32.06 0.70
N ASN A 883 38.27 -31.88 1.18
CA ASN A 883 38.61 -30.84 2.15
C ASN A 883 38.85 -29.46 1.52
N GLU A 884 38.94 -29.39 0.19
CA GLU A 884 39.23 -28.16 -0.55
C GLU A 884 37.94 -27.46 -1.00
N ASN A 885 36.87 -28.22 -1.26
CA ASN A 885 35.57 -27.66 -1.59
C ASN A 885 34.82 -27.20 -0.32
N PRO A 886 34.56 -25.88 -0.13
CA PRO A 886 33.88 -25.39 1.06
C PRO A 886 32.50 -26.00 1.32
N SER A 887 31.74 -26.37 0.27
CA SER A 887 30.41 -26.98 0.40
C SER A 887 30.44 -28.39 1.00
N PHE A 888 31.57 -29.11 0.89
CA PHE A 888 31.72 -30.51 1.30
C PHE A 888 32.79 -30.70 2.39
N LYS A 889 33.51 -29.63 2.74
CA LYS A 889 34.51 -29.63 3.78
C LYS A 889 33.86 -29.91 5.14
N PRO A 890 34.34 -30.92 5.90
CA PRO A 890 33.81 -31.19 7.23
C PRO A 890 34.00 -30.00 8.18
N GLU A 891 32.91 -29.54 8.79
CA GLU A 891 32.92 -28.47 9.78
C GLU A 891 32.71 -28.99 11.20
N LYS A 892 33.23 -28.26 12.19
CA LYS A 892 32.98 -28.59 13.60
C LYS A 892 31.51 -28.34 13.93
N PHE A 893 30.83 -29.36 14.47
CA PHE A 893 29.46 -29.27 14.99
C PHE A 893 29.40 -28.43 16.28
N SER A 894 29.56 -27.12 16.14
CA SER A 894 29.74 -26.17 17.24
C SER A 894 28.50 -26.05 18.14
N ARG A 895 28.67 -25.53 19.36
CA ARG A 895 27.54 -25.26 20.27
C ARG A 895 26.52 -24.29 19.67
N LEU A 896 26.98 -23.32 18.88
CA LEU A 896 26.10 -22.37 18.18
C LEU A 896 25.25 -23.09 17.14
N TYR A 897 25.85 -23.98 16.35
CA TYR A 897 25.14 -24.77 15.34
C TYR A 897 24.14 -25.74 15.98
N GLN A 898 24.54 -26.42 17.07
CA GLN A 898 23.63 -27.25 17.88
C GLN A 898 22.43 -26.46 18.40
N ARG A 899 22.67 -25.23 18.92
CA ARG A 899 21.61 -24.35 19.42
C ARG A 899 20.68 -23.91 18.29
N ALA A 900 21.23 -23.59 17.12
CA ALA A 900 20.46 -23.22 15.94
C ALA A 900 19.53 -24.36 15.47
N ILE A 901 20.07 -25.58 15.36
CA ILE A 901 19.27 -26.78 15.03
C ILE A 901 18.19 -27.01 16.08
N TYR A 902 18.51 -26.96 17.36
CA TYR A 902 17.54 -27.12 18.44
C TYR A 902 16.41 -26.10 18.35
N GLN A 903 16.73 -24.81 18.12
CA GLN A 903 15.71 -23.77 17.99
C GLN A 903 14.85 -23.97 16.74
N SER A 904 15.45 -24.37 15.62
CA SER A 904 14.73 -24.70 14.38
C SER A 904 13.76 -25.87 14.59
N MET A 905 14.23 -26.99 15.15
CA MET A 905 13.40 -28.16 15.46
C MET A 905 12.28 -27.83 16.45
N ARG A 906 12.58 -27.08 17.52
CA ARG A 906 11.57 -26.65 18.50
C ARG A 906 10.51 -25.76 17.87
N SER A 907 10.92 -24.85 17.00
CA SER A 907 10.00 -23.95 16.29
C SER A 907 9.12 -24.72 15.31
N LEU A 908 9.71 -25.63 14.53
CA LEU A 908 8.98 -26.50 13.61
C LEU A 908 7.96 -27.38 14.35
N ALA A 909 8.36 -27.99 15.46
CA ALA A 909 7.47 -28.79 16.29
C ALA A 909 6.31 -27.96 16.85
N SER A 910 6.60 -26.76 17.36
CA SER A 910 5.57 -25.84 17.87
C SER A 910 4.56 -25.46 16.78
N VAL A 911 5.04 -25.11 15.58
CA VAL A 911 4.20 -24.79 14.43
C VAL A 911 3.36 -26.01 14.02
N ALA A 912 3.98 -27.17 13.83
CA ALA A 912 3.28 -28.39 13.40
C ALA A 912 2.20 -28.82 14.40
N LEU A 913 2.51 -28.80 15.71
CA LEU A 913 1.54 -29.13 16.76
C LEU A 913 0.41 -28.10 16.85
N LYS A 914 0.70 -26.81 16.66
CA LYS A 914 -0.34 -25.77 16.62
C LYS A 914 -1.26 -25.93 15.42
N THR A 915 -0.70 -26.22 14.24
CA THR A 915 -1.47 -26.50 13.03
C THR A 915 -2.33 -27.76 13.18
N LEU A 916 -1.80 -28.82 13.79
CA LEU A 916 -2.55 -30.03 14.11
C LEU A 916 -3.73 -29.73 15.04
N ARG A 917 -3.49 -28.98 16.14
CA ARG A 917 -4.57 -28.54 17.05
C ARG A 917 -5.66 -27.75 16.36
N GLY A 918 -5.29 -26.83 15.46
CA GLY A 918 -6.26 -26.02 14.73
C GLY A 918 -7.07 -26.79 13.67
N ARG A 919 -6.65 -28.01 13.30
CA ARG A 919 -7.29 -28.83 12.28
C ARG A 919 -7.88 -30.14 12.79
N LEU A 920 -7.69 -30.46 14.08
CA LEU A 920 -8.15 -31.71 14.69
C LEU A 920 -9.65 -31.96 14.45
N ASP A 921 -10.49 -30.94 14.64
CA ASP A 921 -11.95 -31.01 14.44
C ASP A 921 -12.37 -31.15 12.97
N THR A 922 -11.43 -31.00 12.03
CA THR A 922 -11.66 -31.10 10.58
C THR A 922 -11.09 -32.37 9.96
N LEU A 923 -10.40 -33.22 10.75
CA LEU A 923 -9.86 -34.48 10.27
C LEU A 923 -10.95 -35.56 10.22
N PRO A 924 -10.90 -36.49 9.24
CA PRO A 924 -11.79 -37.65 9.23
C PRO A 924 -11.68 -38.44 10.55
N GLU A 925 -12.81 -38.94 11.04
CA GLU A 925 -12.93 -39.63 12.33
C GLU A 925 -11.96 -40.82 12.47
N ALA A 926 -11.69 -41.52 11.36
CA ALA A 926 -10.72 -42.60 11.28
C ALA A 926 -9.25 -42.18 11.55
N VAL A 927 -8.92 -40.89 11.41
CA VAL A 927 -7.57 -40.33 11.59
C VAL A 927 -7.46 -39.55 12.89
N ALA A 928 -8.56 -38.98 13.39
CA ALA A 928 -8.59 -38.22 14.64
C ALA A 928 -8.30 -39.08 15.89
N GLY A 929 -8.53 -40.40 15.81
CA GLY A 929 -8.44 -41.33 16.94
C GLY A 929 -9.59 -41.14 17.94
N PRO A 930 -9.81 -42.08 18.88
CA PRO A 930 -10.79 -41.87 19.94
C PRO A 930 -10.33 -40.70 20.82
N ALA A 931 -11.21 -39.71 20.96
CA ALA A 931 -10.96 -38.47 21.70
C ALA A 931 -10.59 -38.68 23.17
#